data_AF-A0A2J6T737-F1
#
_entry.id   AF-A0A2J6T737-F1
#
_cell.length_a   1.000
_cell.length_b   1.000
_cell.length_c   1.000
_cell.angle_alpha   90.00
_cell.angle_beta   90.00
_cell.angle_gamma   90.00
#
_symmetry.space_group_name_H-M   'P 1'
#
loop_
_entity.id
_entity.type
_entity.pdbx_description
1 polymer ?
#
loop_
_entity_poly.entity_id
_entity_poly.type
_entity_poly.pdbx_seq_one_letter_code
_entity_poly.pdbx_strand_id
1 'polypeptide(L)'
;MRWCSLSATIIRSLLLIGRLLQEETTGSNSVMDRPFAPPPSPLNIVIQIVGSRGDVQPFVALGLKLKKSFGHRVRIATHAVFKDFVEGHELEFFSIDGNPEELMAFMVRNPGLLPSYQSLRSGEVKQQRKNMYAILKGCWRACIEPGDGMDESHHQSRFNIRDQQAKPFIADAIIANPPSFAHIHCAERLGIPLHLMFTMPYSPTEAFPHPLAHIESSDLAFGMTNRLSYALIERLTWHGLGDLINKFREEKLGLAPLNLMWATGLITRLKIPYTYCWSPMLLPKPKDWGSHISVSGFLFLPPGDCYTPPPDLVKFLEAGDPPVYIGFGSIVVDNPDAMTSMIFEAVRRAGVRAVVSKGWGGLGNTNLELPKNIFLLGNIPHTWLFERVSVVVHHGGAGTTAASLSSGKPTVIVPFFGDQHFWGEMVANADAGSRPIQYREQTADKLAQRIKEALHPESRIRARQTALRLQQEQGCENAARSFHDSLPEKHSRCSILSERVAAWEINRTQGSGTQLSPLAAAVLLHRGLISVKEISIHRHQEYHIEDRPVDPITGGAIAFLGSFGDVAYETFNLPVQIFRGVFNGTAKVIKKMDNSDRSHRIEVEHRRGDAISQNPTVAPFQTHGKGRHDEFGDSWEDILNQSLEVVITTGKGMGRLTKAYLSSPLHFSLGLARGFQSIPLAYGDTMVREQEKVRGVASGVRVGAKELAYGFYDGITGLVTQPIRGAQENGTIGAIAGIGKGVGGLVLKPGAGLFGLPAYSLQGISVGLHKLFAADYDGHIELSRLVQGREEMAFYSEEQQEEVVRAWEMICSSDGVSDQD
;
A
#
# COMPACT_ATOMS: atom_id res chain seq x y z
N MET A 1 -62.22 12.18 28.82
CA MET A 1 -60.82 12.62 29.12
C MET A 1 -59.73 11.64 28.66
N ARG A 2 -59.79 10.32 28.91
CA ARG A 2 -58.68 9.41 28.51
C ARG A 2 -58.42 9.26 27.00
N TRP A 3 -59.42 9.46 26.13
CA TRP A 3 -59.25 9.35 24.67
C TRP A 3 -58.46 10.50 24.02
N CYS A 4 -58.60 11.74 24.51
CA CYS A 4 -57.83 12.88 24.00
C CYS A 4 -56.33 12.77 24.33
N SER A 5 -56.01 12.20 25.49
CA SER A 5 -54.63 11.94 25.94
C SER A 5 -53.91 10.91 25.05
N LEU A 6 -54.57 9.83 24.68
CA LEU A 6 -53.99 8.80 23.80
C LEU A 6 -53.72 9.36 22.39
N SER A 7 -54.66 10.14 21.85
CA SER A 7 -54.51 10.77 20.53
C SER A 7 -53.36 11.80 20.51
N ALA A 8 -53.22 12.62 21.55
CA ALA A 8 -52.11 13.57 21.68
C ALA A 8 -50.74 12.88 21.79
N THR A 9 -50.65 11.74 22.46
CA THR A 9 -49.41 10.95 22.57
C THR A 9 -49.06 10.31 21.22
N ILE A 10 -50.02 9.72 20.52
CA ILE A 10 -49.79 9.12 19.18
C ILE A 10 -49.38 10.20 18.16
N ILE A 11 -50.02 11.37 18.18
CA ILE A 11 -49.64 12.51 17.33
C ILE A 11 -48.23 13.01 17.68
N ARG A 12 -47.85 13.09 18.96
CA ARG A 12 -46.47 13.42 19.37
C ARG A 12 -45.46 12.38 18.91
N SER A 13 -45.76 11.08 19.02
CA SER A 13 -44.89 10.02 18.54
C SER A 13 -44.75 10.03 17.01
N LEU A 14 -45.83 10.28 16.26
CA LEU A 14 -45.78 10.42 14.80
C LEU A 14 -45.05 11.69 14.35
N LEU A 15 -45.16 12.80 15.10
CA LEU A 15 -44.36 14.00 14.86
C LEU A 15 -42.88 13.82 15.24
N LEU A 16 -42.57 13.01 16.25
CA LEU A 16 -41.20 12.66 16.63
C LEU A 16 -40.57 11.71 15.60
N ILE A 17 -41.30 10.70 15.14
CA ILE A 17 -40.89 9.82 14.04
C ILE A 17 -40.77 10.63 12.74
N GLY A 18 -41.70 11.56 12.48
CA GLY A 18 -41.61 12.50 11.36
C GLY A 18 -40.38 13.40 11.44
N ARG A 19 -39.99 13.87 12.64
CA ARG A 19 -38.74 14.62 12.85
C ARG A 19 -37.49 13.76 12.75
N LEU A 20 -37.49 12.51 13.22
CA LEU A 20 -36.35 11.60 13.11
C LEU A 20 -36.15 11.15 11.65
N LEU A 21 -37.23 10.86 10.93
CA LEU A 21 -37.19 10.62 9.48
C LEU A 21 -36.82 11.89 8.71
N GLN A 22 -37.20 13.08 9.18
CA GLN A 22 -36.64 14.33 8.64
C GLN A 22 -35.17 14.49 9.00
N GLU A 23 -34.67 14.16 10.19
CA GLU A 23 -33.24 14.26 10.50
C GLU A 23 -32.40 13.24 9.70
N GLU A 24 -32.94 12.05 9.39
CA GLU A 24 -32.32 11.09 8.46
C GLU A 24 -32.40 11.51 6.98
N THR A 25 -33.42 12.25 6.55
CA THR A 25 -33.58 12.69 5.14
C THR A 25 -33.16 14.14 4.87
N THR A 26 -32.99 14.94 5.92
CA THR A 26 -32.54 16.33 5.92
C THR A 26 -31.27 16.52 6.75
N GLY A 27 -30.50 15.43 6.97
CA GLY A 27 -29.04 15.45 7.16
C GLY A 27 -28.27 16.00 5.93
N SER A 28 -28.91 16.93 5.21
CA SER A 28 -28.49 17.65 4.01
C SER A 28 -28.08 19.10 4.33
N ASN A 29 -27.81 19.41 5.60
CA ASN A 29 -26.73 20.35 5.89
C ASN A 29 -25.45 19.66 5.41
N SER A 30 -25.10 19.90 4.15
CA SER A 30 -24.17 19.07 3.43
C SER A 30 -22.83 19.00 4.17
N VAL A 31 -22.24 17.81 4.25
CA VAL A 31 -20.81 17.67 4.59
C VAL A 31 -19.95 18.39 3.52
N MET A 32 -20.54 18.67 2.35
CA MET A 32 -19.90 19.33 1.21
C MET A 32 -19.61 20.83 1.42
N ASP A 33 -20.34 21.53 2.28
CA ASP A 33 -20.22 22.99 2.49
C ASP A 33 -19.36 23.38 3.71
N ARG A 34 -18.81 22.41 4.45
CA ARG A 34 -17.88 22.72 5.55
C ARG A 34 -16.49 23.05 4.98
N PRO A 35 -15.92 24.23 5.26
CA PRO A 35 -14.52 24.50 4.95
C PRO A 35 -13.62 23.60 5.83
N PHE A 36 -12.52 23.11 5.27
CA PHE A 36 -11.49 22.41 6.04
C PHE A 36 -10.90 23.38 7.06
N ALA A 37 -11.07 23.07 8.35
CA ALA A 37 -10.69 23.94 9.46
C ALA A 37 -9.96 23.11 10.54
N PRO A 38 -8.62 23.23 10.65
CA PRO A 38 -7.73 24.05 9.83
C PRO A 38 -7.58 23.52 8.38
N PRO A 39 -7.25 24.38 7.39
CA PRO A 39 -6.99 23.92 6.03
C PRO A 39 -5.82 22.93 5.98
N PRO A 40 -5.83 21.94 5.08
CA PRO A 40 -4.76 20.94 4.99
C PRO A 40 -3.42 21.63 4.67
N SER A 41 -2.36 21.23 5.37
CA SER A 41 -1.01 21.71 5.05
C SER A 41 -0.63 21.34 3.61
N PRO A 42 0.13 22.17 2.88
CA PRO A 42 0.69 21.78 1.59
C PRO A 42 1.52 20.50 1.71
N LEU A 43 1.40 19.62 0.72
CA LEU A 43 2.00 18.28 0.68
C LEU A 43 2.63 18.05 -0.70
N ASN A 44 3.74 17.30 -0.73
CA ASN A 44 4.24 16.61 -1.91
C ASN A 44 3.45 15.32 -2.10
N ILE A 45 2.50 15.30 -3.04
CA ILE A 45 1.65 14.13 -3.32
C ILE A 45 2.17 13.45 -4.59
N VAL A 46 2.52 12.17 -4.48
CA VAL A 46 2.76 11.32 -5.65
C VAL A 46 1.51 10.50 -5.96
N ILE A 47 1.08 10.53 -7.23
CA ILE A 47 -0.06 9.77 -7.73
C ILE A 47 0.47 8.67 -8.65
N GLN A 48 0.49 7.42 -8.18
CA GLN A 48 1.00 6.25 -8.90
C GLN A 48 -0.08 5.61 -9.76
N ILE A 49 0.14 5.55 -11.08
CA ILE A 49 -0.86 5.09 -12.05
C ILE A 49 -0.22 4.17 -13.09
N VAL A 50 -0.61 2.90 -13.07
CA VAL A 50 -0.35 1.96 -14.16
C VAL A 50 -1.64 1.76 -14.95
N GLY A 51 -1.58 1.96 -16.26
CA GLY A 51 -2.76 1.79 -17.11
C GLY A 51 -2.75 2.63 -18.39
N SER A 52 -3.94 2.73 -18.98
CA SER A 52 -4.21 3.46 -20.21
C SER A 52 -4.48 4.95 -19.95
N ARG A 53 -4.71 5.73 -21.02
CA ARG A 53 -5.21 7.11 -20.90
C ARG A 53 -6.52 7.20 -20.09
N GLY A 54 -7.37 6.17 -20.15
CA GLY A 54 -8.62 6.11 -19.38
C GLY A 54 -8.40 6.00 -17.88
N ASP A 55 -7.25 5.46 -17.46
CA ASP A 55 -6.81 5.38 -16.07
C ASP A 55 -6.11 6.67 -15.65
N VAL A 56 -5.21 7.21 -16.49
CA VAL A 56 -4.40 8.40 -16.17
C VAL A 56 -5.21 9.69 -16.12
N GLN A 57 -6.12 9.91 -17.06
CA GLN A 57 -6.86 11.17 -17.20
C GLN A 57 -7.68 11.56 -15.94
N PRO A 58 -8.43 10.66 -15.28
CA PRO A 58 -9.08 10.92 -13.99
C PRO A 58 -8.15 11.51 -12.91
N PHE A 59 -6.92 11.01 -12.83
CA PHE A 59 -5.95 11.47 -11.83
C PHE A 59 -5.25 12.79 -12.20
N VAL A 60 -5.16 13.14 -13.50
CA VAL A 60 -4.74 14.49 -13.91
C VAL A 60 -5.80 15.51 -13.44
N ALA A 61 -7.09 15.17 -13.53
CA ALA A 61 -8.16 16.03 -13.01
C ALA A 61 -8.11 16.18 -11.48
N LEU A 62 -7.90 15.08 -10.74
CA LEU A 62 -7.68 15.13 -9.29
C LEU A 62 -6.42 15.91 -8.93
N GLY A 63 -5.31 15.69 -9.63
CA GLY A 63 -4.04 16.38 -9.37
C GLY A 63 -4.13 17.88 -9.60
N LEU A 64 -4.82 18.31 -10.66
CA LEU A 64 -5.18 19.71 -10.89
C LEU A 64 -5.99 20.29 -9.73
N LYS A 65 -6.97 19.54 -9.22
CA LYS A 65 -7.81 19.97 -8.09
C LYS A 65 -7.00 20.10 -6.79
N LEU A 66 -6.17 19.11 -6.47
CA LEU A 66 -5.27 19.11 -5.32
C LEU A 66 -4.24 20.26 -5.40
N LYS A 67 -3.67 20.54 -6.59
CA LYS A 67 -2.78 21.68 -6.82
C LYS A 67 -3.51 23.01 -6.66
N LYS A 68 -4.57 23.24 -7.44
CA LYS A 68 -5.20 24.57 -7.59
C LYS A 68 -6.10 24.97 -6.41
N SER A 69 -6.74 24.05 -5.71
CA SER A 69 -7.62 24.37 -4.56
C SER A 69 -6.96 24.20 -3.19
N PHE A 70 -5.89 23.42 -3.06
CA PHE A 70 -5.28 23.09 -1.77
C PHE A 70 -3.76 23.36 -1.71
N GLY A 71 -3.14 23.85 -2.80
CA GLY A 71 -1.73 24.23 -2.81
C GLY A 71 -0.74 23.06 -2.74
N HIS A 72 -1.19 21.81 -2.94
CA HIS A 72 -0.29 20.66 -2.94
C HIS A 72 0.63 20.65 -4.16
N ARG A 73 1.87 20.17 -3.98
CA ARG A 73 2.79 19.87 -5.06
C ARG A 73 2.49 18.45 -5.55
N VAL A 74 1.82 18.34 -6.69
CA VAL A 74 1.35 17.05 -7.21
C VAL A 74 2.23 16.55 -8.34
N ARG A 75 2.66 15.30 -8.22
CA ARG A 75 3.42 14.54 -9.21
C ARG A 75 2.64 13.33 -9.68
N ILE A 76 2.44 13.20 -10.99
CA ILE A 76 1.84 12.04 -11.62
C ILE A 76 2.95 11.06 -12.04
N ALA A 77 2.99 9.91 -11.39
CA ALA A 77 3.94 8.84 -11.64
C ALA A 77 3.28 7.78 -12.55
N THR A 78 3.63 7.79 -13.84
CA THR A 78 3.02 6.92 -14.85
C THR A 78 3.96 6.67 -16.04
N HIS A 79 3.48 6.02 -17.09
CA HIS A 79 4.29 5.64 -18.26
C HIS A 79 4.74 6.86 -19.07
N ALA A 80 5.96 6.78 -19.64
CA ALA A 80 6.61 7.86 -20.40
C ALA A 80 5.74 8.49 -21.50
N VAL A 81 4.89 7.70 -22.15
CA VAL A 81 3.96 8.15 -23.22
C VAL A 81 2.94 9.22 -22.77
N PHE A 82 2.78 9.44 -21.46
CA PHE A 82 1.88 10.45 -20.90
C PHE A 82 2.58 11.72 -20.41
N LYS A 83 3.91 11.86 -20.57
CA LYS A 83 4.66 13.03 -20.09
C LYS A 83 4.05 14.35 -20.56
N ASP A 84 3.98 14.57 -21.87
CA ASP A 84 3.44 15.80 -22.47
C ASP A 84 1.98 16.08 -22.04
N PHE A 85 1.19 15.02 -21.81
CA PHE A 85 -0.19 15.13 -21.36
C PHE A 85 -0.28 15.56 -19.88
N VAL A 86 0.64 15.13 -19.02
CA VAL A 86 0.71 15.54 -17.62
C VAL A 86 1.26 16.97 -17.50
N GLU A 87 2.40 17.24 -18.14
CA GLU A 87 3.07 18.55 -18.09
C GLU A 87 2.25 19.65 -18.76
N GLY A 88 1.51 19.33 -19.83
CA GLY A 88 0.53 20.22 -20.46
C GLY A 88 -0.65 20.64 -19.57
N HIS A 89 -0.84 19.99 -18.41
CA HIS A 89 -1.78 20.41 -17.36
C HIS A 89 -1.06 21.00 -16.13
N GLU A 90 0.18 21.45 -16.28
CA GLU A 90 1.02 22.05 -15.23
C GLU A 90 1.28 21.13 -14.01
N LEU A 91 1.21 19.81 -14.15
CA LEU A 91 1.55 18.85 -13.10
C LEU A 91 2.98 18.33 -13.31
N GLU A 92 3.67 17.92 -12.23
CA GLU A 92 4.95 17.23 -12.38
C GLU A 92 4.74 15.83 -12.94
N PHE A 93 5.52 15.44 -13.94
CA PHE A 93 5.57 14.06 -14.44
C PHE A 93 6.71 13.27 -13.79
N PHE A 94 6.54 11.96 -13.63
CA PHE A 94 7.64 11.03 -13.34
C PHE A 94 7.42 9.67 -14.04
N SER A 95 8.44 9.19 -14.75
CA SER A 95 8.40 7.89 -15.43
C SER A 95 8.50 6.73 -14.45
N ILE A 96 7.53 5.82 -14.51
CA ILE A 96 7.60 4.54 -13.79
C ILE A 96 8.09 3.38 -14.67
N ASP A 97 8.69 3.66 -15.83
CA ASP A 97 8.99 2.66 -16.87
C ASP A 97 7.72 1.91 -17.38
N GLY A 98 7.94 0.89 -18.22
CA GLY A 98 6.91 0.04 -18.80
C GLY A 98 6.13 0.70 -19.95
N ASN A 99 5.73 -0.12 -20.92
CA ASN A 99 4.87 0.33 -22.02
C ASN A 99 3.42 -0.12 -21.74
N PRO A 100 2.44 0.80 -21.65
CA PRO A 100 1.04 0.44 -21.43
C PRO A 100 0.45 -0.34 -22.61
N GLU A 101 0.94 -0.13 -23.84
CA GLU A 101 0.50 -0.88 -25.02
C GLU A 101 0.90 -2.35 -24.94
N GLU A 102 2.14 -2.65 -24.51
CA GLU A 102 2.60 -4.02 -24.30
C GLU A 102 1.78 -4.73 -23.22
N LEU A 103 1.46 -4.02 -22.13
CA LEU A 103 0.63 -4.52 -21.05
C LEU A 103 -0.81 -4.80 -21.53
N MET A 104 -1.43 -3.86 -22.24
CA MET A 104 -2.79 -4.01 -22.79
C MET A 104 -2.86 -5.10 -23.86
N ALA A 105 -1.89 -5.16 -24.79
CA ALA A 105 -1.84 -6.19 -25.83
C ALA A 105 -1.72 -7.60 -25.22
N PHE A 106 -0.94 -7.75 -24.14
CA PHE A 106 -0.85 -9.01 -23.40
C PHE A 106 -2.20 -9.38 -22.73
N MET A 107 -2.90 -8.43 -22.11
CA MET A 107 -4.22 -8.67 -21.50
C MET A 107 -5.29 -9.01 -22.54
N VAL A 108 -5.27 -8.39 -23.73
CA VAL A 108 -6.22 -8.69 -24.81
C VAL A 108 -5.99 -10.10 -25.36
N ARG A 109 -4.73 -10.52 -25.54
CA ARG A 109 -4.38 -11.90 -25.97
C ARG A 109 -4.60 -12.95 -24.88
N ASN A 110 -4.58 -12.54 -23.61
CA ASN A 110 -4.80 -13.41 -22.46
C ASN A 110 -5.95 -12.85 -21.59
N PRO A 111 -7.20 -12.89 -22.08
CA PRO A 111 -8.35 -12.31 -21.38
C PRO A 111 -8.77 -13.09 -20.14
N GLY A 112 -8.22 -14.30 -19.94
CA GLY A 112 -8.38 -15.10 -18.73
C GLY A 112 -7.29 -14.82 -17.69
N LEU A 113 -7.59 -15.12 -16.43
CA LEU A 113 -6.71 -14.85 -15.28
C LEU A 113 -5.40 -15.65 -15.28
N LEU A 114 -5.30 -16.70 -16.09
CA LEU A 114 -4.11 -17.52 -16.27
C LEU A 114 -3.55 -17.29 -17.69
N PRO A 115 -2.23 -17.03 -17.84
CA PRO A 115 -1.60 -16.89 -19.15
C PRO A 115 -1.80 -18.13 -20.03
N SER A 116 -1.99 -17.93 -21.33
CA SER A 116 -2.07 -19.04 -22.28
C SER A 116 -0.77 -19.84 -22.34
N TYR A 117 -0.87 -21.13 -22.66
CA TYR A 117 0.31 -21.98 -22.87
C TYR A 117 1.24 -21.47 -23.99
N GLN A 118 0.68 -20.77 -24.98
CA GLN A 118 1.42 -20.14 -26.07
C GLN A 118 2.25 -18.95 -25.54
N SER A 119 1.64 -18.06 -24.75
CA SER A 119 2.32 -16.91 -24.11
C SER A 119 3.41 -17.31 -23.10
N LEU A 120 3.29 -18.49 -22.49
CA LEU A 120 4.36 -19.08 -21.68
C LEU A 120 5.55 -19.55 -22.53
N ARG A 121 5.30 -20.17 -23.69
CA ARG A 121 6.37 -20.60 -24.62
C ARG A 121 7.03 -19.46 -25.38
N SER A 122 6.31 -18.39 -25.72
CA SER A 122 6.86 -17.23 -26.44
C SER A 122 7.79 -16.36 -25.57
N GLY A 123 7.81 -16.57 -24.25
CA GLY A 123 8.61 -15.80 -23.31
C GLY A 123 7.98 -14.45 -22.91
N GLU A 124 6.80 -14.11 -23.44
CA GLU A 124 6.06 -12.88 -23.11
C GLU A 124 5.86 -12.73 -21.59
N VAL A 125 5.51 -13.81 -20.88
CA VAL A 125 5.35 -13.80 -19.41
C VAL A 125 6.62 -13.36 -18.68
N LYS A 126 7.81 -13.73 -19.18
CA LYS A 126 9.10 -13.33 -18.60
C LYS A 126 9.37 -11.85 -18.84
N GLN A 127 9.02 -11.33 -20.03
CA GLN A 127 9.14 -9.91 -20.33
C GLN A 127 8.15 -9.08 -19.50
N GLN A 128 6.89 -9.51 -19.37
CA GLN A 128 5.90 -8.80 -18.54
C GLN A 128 6.29 -8.78 -17.06
N ARG A 129 6.88 -9.85 -16.52
CA ARG A 129 7.46 -9.85 -15.17
C ARG A 129 8.66 -8.89 -15.03
N LYS A 130 9.48 -8.73 -16.08
CA LYS A 130 10.55 -7.71 -16.12
C LYS A 130 9.97 -6.29 -16.14
N ASN A 131 8.98 -6.04 -16.99
CA ASN A 131 8.26 -4.75 -17.09
C ASN A 131 7.62 -4.38 -15.75
N MET A 132 6.93 -5.32 -15.10
CA MET A 132 6.34 -5.11 -13.77
C MET A 132 7.40 -4.80 -12.69
N TYR A 133 8.58 -5.44 -12.73
CA TYR A 133 9.67 -5.07 -11.80
C TYR A 133 10.26 -3.69 -12.07
N ALA A 134 10.27 -3.25 -13.34
CA ALA A 134 10.62 -1.88 -13.69
C ALA A 134 9.61 -0.89 -13.08
N ILE A 135 8.31 -1.16 -13.24
CA ILE A 135 7.20 -0.42 -12.63
C ILE A 135 7.31 -0.33 -11.09
N LEU A 136 7.55 -1.45 -10.40
CA LEU A 136 7.72 -1.43 -8.94
C LEU A 136 8.89 -0.51 -8.51
N LYS A 137 10.03 -0.58 -9.21
CA LYS A 137 11.15 0.34 -8.99
C LYS A 137 10.77 1.78 -9.31
N GLY A 138 10.13 2.04 -10.44
CA GLY A 138 9.73 3.37 -10.90
C GLY A 138 8.80 4.06 -9.90
N CYS A 139 7.81 3.34 -9.37
CA CYS A 139 6.93 3.82 -8.30
C CYS A 139 7.69 4.18 -7.01
N TRP A 140 8.75 3.44 -6.64
CA TRP A 140 9.63 3.81 -5.51
C TRP A 140 10.42 5.09 -5.80
N ARG A 141 11.08 5.15 -6.97
CA ARG A 141 11.87 6.30 -7.42
C ARG A 141 11.02 7.58 -7.43
N ALA A 142 9.81 7.51 -7.96
CA ALA A 142 8.88 8.65 -8.04
C ALA A 142 8.56 9.30 -6.67
N CYS A 143 8.67 8.53 -5.58
CA CYS A 143 8.45 9.03 -4.22
C CYS A 143 9.63 9.82 -3.64
N ILE A 144 10.85 9.68 -4.18
CA ILE A 144 12.09 10.16 -3.52
C ILE A 144 13.13 10.83 -4.44
N GLU A 145 13.09 10.58 -5.76
CA GLU A 145 14.05 11.15 -6.71
C GLU A 145 13.53 12.49 -7.25
N PRO A 146 14.39 13.52 -7.41
CA PRO A 146 14.03 14.72 -8.16
C PRO A 146 13.98 14.44 -9.67
N GLY A 147 13.54 15.42 -10.46
CA GLY A 147 13.40 15.29 -11.92
C GLY A 147 12.17 14.47 -12.33
N ASP A 148 12.21 13.95 -13.57
CA ASP A 148 11.10 13.29 -14.26
C ASP A 148 11.27 11.77 -14.43
N GLY A 149 12.33 11.20 -13.86
CA GLY A 149 12.62 9.76 -13.90
C GLY A 149 13.10 9.20 -15.25
N MET A 150 13.22 10.02 -16.30
CA MET A 150 13.52 9.58 -17.68
C MET A 150 15.01 9.28 -17.96
N ASP A 151 15.93 9.76 -17.13
CA ASP A 151 17.36 9.53 -17.32
C ASP A 151 17.80 8.13 -16.85
N GLU A 152 18.30 7.31 -17.77
CA GLU A 152 18.83 5.97 -17.49
C GLU A 152 20.11 5.98 -16.65
N SER A 153 20.87 7.09 -16.62
CA SER A 153 22.13 7.20 -15.88
C SER A 153 21.95 6.93 -14.37
N HIS A 154 20.78 7.31 -13.83
CA HIS A 154 20.40 7.10 -12.44
C HIS A 154 20.02 5.65 -12.09
N HIS A 155 19.91 4.74 -13.06
CA HIS A 155 19.65 3.32 -12.76
C HIS A 155 20.84 2.59 -12.11
N GLN A 156 22.05 3.16 -12.15
CA GLN A 156 23.28 2.54 -11.63
C GLN A 156 24.15 3.48 -10.76
N SER A 157 24.00 4.81 -10.87
CA SER A 157 24.80 5.76 -10.09
C SER A 157 24.39 5.81 -8.62
N ARG A 158 25.37 5.78 -7.70
CA ARG A 158 25.17 6.31 -6.33
C ARG A 158 24.71 7.77 -6.41
N PHE A 159 23.75 8.17 -5.58
CA PHE A 159 23.12 9.50 -5.59
C PHE A 159 24.15 10.64 -5.59
N ASN A 160 24.40 11.22 -6.77
CA ASN A 160 25.38 12.29 -6.94
C ASN A 160 24.67 13.65 -6.95
N ILE A 161 24.22 14.06 -5.75
CA ILE A 161 23.40 15.28 -5.54
C ILE A 161 24.10 16.58 -5.99
N ARG A 162 25.41 16.53 -6.28
CA ARG A 162 26.16 17.66 -6.87
C ARG A 162 25.83 17.95 -8.34
N ASP A 163 25.26 17.00 -9.09
CA ASP A 163 24.99 17.14 -10.53
C ASP A 163 23.53 17.49 -10.85
N GLN A 164 22.61 17.46 -9.88
CA GLN A 164 21.19 17.67 -10.12
C GLN A 164 20.76 19.13 -9.91
N GLN A 165 20.47 19.84 -11.00
CA GLN A 165 19.81 21.15 -11.00
C GLN A 165 18.30 21.08 -10.62
N ALA A 166 17.77 19.88 -10.39
CA ALA A 166 16.34 19.64 -10.17
C ALA A 166 15.94 19.73 -8.69
N LYS A 167 14.86 20.45 -8.41
CA LYS A 167 14.33 20.64 -7.05
C LYS A 167 14.01 19.29 -6.35
N PRO A 168 14.51 19.03 -5.13
CA PRO A 168 14.24 17.80 -4.38
C PRO A 168 12.74 17.47 -4.28
N PHE A 169 12.39 16.19 -4.32
CA PHE A 169 11.02 15.71 -4.12
C PHE A 169 11.03 14.48 -3.22
N ILE A 170 10.44 14.60 -2.02
CA ILE A 170 10.13 13.48 -1.14
C ILE A 170 8.61 13.51 -0.90
N ALA A 171 7.92 12.42 -1.15
CA ALA A 171 6.48 12.32 -0.97
C ALA A 171 6.07 12.40 0.51
N ASP A 172 5.05 13.20 0.80
CA ASP A 172 4.37 13.26 2.11
C ASP A 172 3.09 12.40 2.12
N ALA A 173 2.57 12.03 0.95
CA ALA A 173 1.44 11.12 0.78
C ALA A 173 1.47 10.42 -0.58
N ILE A 174 0.86 9.23 -0.66
CA ILE A 174 0.66 8.48 -1.91
C ILE A 174 -0.83 8.37 -2.22
N ILE A 175 -1.20 8.73 -3.45
CA ILE A 175 -2.45 8.28 -4.08
C ILE A 175 -2.08 7.23 -5.12
N ALA A 176 -2.83 6.14 -5.25
CA ALA A 176 -2.51 5.12 -6.26
C ALA A 176 -3.71 4.36 -6.80
N ASN A 177 -3.60 3.86 -8.04
CA ASN A 177 -4.47 2.78 -8.52
C ASN A 177 -3.89 1.39 -8.17
N PRO A 178 -4.72 0.35 -7.94
CA PRO A 178 -4.23 -0.99 -7.57
C PRO A 178 -3.24 -1.63 -8.57
N PRO A 179 -3.39 -1.48 -9.90
CA PRO A 179 -2.45 -2.03 -10.89
C PRO A 179 -0.98 -1.59 -10.73
N SER A 180 -0.70 -0.56 -9.91
CA SER A 180 0.67 -0.15 -9.59
C SER A 180 1.41 -1.11 -8.66
N PHE A 181 0.70 -1.84 -7.78
CA PHE A 181 1.17 -2.81 -6.77
C PHE A 181 2.25 -2.35 -5.75
N ALA A 182 3.07 -1.34 -6.06
CA ALA A 182 4.12 -0.81 -5.20
C ALA A 182 3.59 0.03 -4.02
N HIS A 183 2.42 0.66 -4.22
CA HIS A 183 1.83 1.68 -3.36
C HIS A 183 1.95 1.45 -1.85
N ILE A 184 1.45 0.32 -1.34
CA ILE A 184 1.42 0.01 0.09
C ILE A 184 2.81 -0.28 0.65
N HIS A 185 3.72 -0.78 -0.18
CA HIS A 185 5.10 -1.08 0.23
C HIS A 185 5.94 0.19 0.25
N CYS A 186 5.76 1.11 -0.71
CA CYS A 186 6.35 2.44 -0.67
C CYS A 186 5.84 3.24 0.55
N ALA A 187 4.53 3.20 0.82
CA ALA A 187 3.92 3.83 1.99
C ALA A 187 4.45 3.24 3.31
N GLU A 188 4.55 1.91 3.42
CA GLU A 188 5.17 1.22 4.56
C GLU A 188 6.62 1.66 4.79
N ARG A 189 7.41 1.78 3.71
CA ARG A 189 8.82 2.18 3.80
C ARG A 189 8.98 3.61 4.27
N LEU A 190 8.27 4.56 3.67
CA LEU A 190 8.36 5.98 4.01
C LEU A 190 7.65 6.32 5.33
N GLY A 191 6.60 5.56 5.70
CA GLY A 191 5.75 5.87 6.85
C GLY A 191 4.77 7.01 6.55
N ILE A 192 4.24 7.04 5.33
CA ILE A 192 3.36 8.11 4.83
C ILE A 192 1.97 7.56 4.47
N PRO A 193 0.89 8.36 4.59
CA PRO A 193 -0.45 7.92 4.23
C PRO A 193 -0.57 7.49 2.77
N LEU A 194 -1.32 6.41 2.57
CA LEU A 194 -1.76 5.87 1.27
C LEU A 194 -3.27 5.98 1.15
N HIS A 195 -3.72 6.52 0.02
CA HIS A 195 -5.11 6.46 -0.41
C HIS A 195 -5.21 5.75 -1.77
N LEU A 196 -6.02 4.70 -1.87
CA LEU A 196 -6.28 4.02 -3.14
C LEU A 196 -7.46 4.66 -3.86
N MET A 197 -7.35 4.88 -5.16
CA MET A 197 -8.52 5.31 -5.94
C MET A 197 -8.61 4.51 -7.23
N PHE A 198 -9.85 4.22 -7.67
CA PHE A 198 -10.01 3.43 -8.89
C PHE A 198 -11.34 3.61 -9.60
N THR A 199 -11.33 3.25 -10.88
CA THR A 199 -12.43 3.37 -11.85
C THR A 199 -13.14 2.05 -12.12
N MET A 200 -12.81 0.96 -11.42
CA MET A 200 -13.58 -0.28 -11.38
C MET A 200 -13.56 -0.89 -9.97
N PRO A 201 -14.58 -1.67 -9.57
CA PRO A 201 -14.61 -2.25 -8.22
C PRO A 201 -13.46 -3.22 -7.95
N TYR A 202 -12.84 -3.10 -6.78
CA TYR A 202 -11.68 -3.91 -6.36
C TYR A 202 -11.75 -4.36 -4.88
N SER A 203 -12.69 -3.80 -4.11
CA SER A 203 -12.91 -4.10 -2.68
C SER A 203 -14.00 -5.16 -2.54
N PRO A 204 -13.79 -6.21 -1.71
CA PRO A 204 -14.78 -7.26 -1.51
C PRO A 204 -16.18 -6.72 -1.15
N THR A 205 -17.20 -7.17 -1.88
CA THR A 205 -18.61 -6.92 -1.56
C THR A 205 -19.48 -8.11 -1.93
N GLU A 206 -20.63 -8.22 -1.26
CA GLU A 206 -21.71 -9.13 -1.61
C GLU A 206 -22.58 -8.62 -2.78
N ALA A 207 -22.52 -7.33 -3.12
CA ALA A 207 -23.41 -6.70 -4.10
C ALA A 207 -23.17 -7.14 -5.56
N PHE A 208 -21.91 -7.36 -5.95
CA PHE A 208 -21.51 -7.74 -7.31
C PHE A 208 -20.14 -8.43 -7.30
N PRO A 209 -19.86 -9.33 -8.26
CA PRO A 209 -18.57 -10.02 -8.33
C PRO A 209 -17.45 -9.07 -8.76
N HIS A 210 -16.22 -9.46 -8.50
CA HIS A 210 -15.03 -8.76 -8.98
C HIS A 210 -15.06 -8.72 -10.54
N PRO A 211 -14.89 -7.57 -11.21
CA PRO A 211 -15.06 -7.46 -12.67
C PRO A 211 -14.19 -8.41 -13.52
N LEU A 212 -13.00 -8.74 -13.03
CA LEU A 212 -12.09 -9.71 -13.67
C LEU A 212 -12.44 -11.19 -13.41
N ALA A 213 -13.39 -11.50 -12.54
CA ALA A 213 -13.78 -12.87 -12.19
C ALA A 213 -14.99 -13.32 -13.02
N HIS A 214 -14.73 -14.06 -14.10
CA HIS A 214 -15.78 -14.65 -14.94
C HIS A 214 -16.35 -15.91 -14.28
N ILE A 215 -17.13 -15.72 -13.21
CA ILE A 215 -17.80 -16.80 -12.47
C ILE A 215 -19.23 -16.94 -12.98
N GLU A 216 -19.53 -18.07 -13.62
CA GLU A 216 -20.92 -18.49 -13.83
C GLU A 216 -21.57 -18.70 -12.46
N SER A 217 -22.66 -17.99 -12.18
CA SER A 217 -23.29 -17.98 -10.85
C SER A 217 -23.91 -19.34 -10.52
N SER A 218 -23.23 -20.11 -9.68
CA SER A 218 -23.78 -21.33 -9.07
C SER A 218 -24.77 -21.00 -7.94
N ASP A 219 -25.68 -21.92 -7.64
CA ASP A 219 -26.78 -21.77 -6.66
C ASP A 219 -26.36 -21.54 -5.19
N LEU A 220 -25.06 -21.35 -4.92
CA LEU A 220 -24.57 -20.83 -3.65
C LEU A 220 -25.03 -19.37 -3.47
N ALA A 221 -25.44 -19.03 -2.24
CA ALA A 221 -26.01 -17.73 -1.90
C ALA A 221 -25.23 -16.56 -2.54
N PHE A 222 -25.88 -15.87 -3.49
CA PHE A 222 -25.27 -14.98 -4.49
C PHE A 222 -24.22 -14.00 -3.92
N GLY A 223 -24.49 -13.43 -2.74
CA GLY A 223 -23.58 -12.52 -2.05
C GLY A 223 -22.24 -13.13 -1.63
N MET A 224 -22.22 -14.39 -1.16
CA MET A 224 -20.98 -15.05 -0.78
C MET A 224 -20.10 -15.36 -1.99
N THR A 225 -20.71 -15.78 -3.11
CA THR A 225 -20.03 -16.01 -4.38
C THR A 225 -19.37 -14.73 -4.90
N ASN A 226 -20.10 -13.61 -4.84
CA ASN A 226 -19.57 -12.27 -5.16
C ASN A 226 -18.36 -11.92 -4.28
N ARG A 227 -18.48 -12.05 -2.95
CA ARG A 227 -17.39 -11.73 -2.02
C ARG A 227 -16.15 -12.61 -2.20
N LEU A 228 -16.33 -13.91 -2.44
CA LEU A 228 -15.23 -14.87 -2.66
C LEU A 228 -14.46 -14.61 -3.97
N SER A 229 -15.12 -14.04 -4.98
CA SER A 229 -14.47 -13.71 -6.26
C SER A 229 -13.28 -12.76 -6.09
N TYR A 230 -13.35 -11.78 -5.18
CA TYR A 230 -12.26 -10.85 -4.88
C TYR A 230 -11.06 -11.57 -4.26
N ALA A 231 -11.31 -12.49 -3.31
CA ALA A 231 -10.25 -13.27 -2.68
C ALA A 231 -9.55 -14.23 -3.66
N LEU A 232 -10.28 -14.75 -4.65
CA LEU A 232 -9.71 -15.53 -5.75
C LEU A 232 -8.76 -14.70 -6.62
N ILE A 233 -9.20 -13.51 -7.04
CA ILE A 233 -8.38 -12.59 -7.85
C ILE A 233 -7.12 -12.20 -7.10
N GLU A 234 -7.24 -11.76 -5.85
CA GLU A 234 -6.10 -11.33 -5.05
C GLU A 234 -5.10 -12.48 -4.82
N ARG A 235 -5.58 -13.70 -4.56
CA ARG A 235 -4.72 -14.90 -4.46
C ARG A 235 -3.97 -15.19 -5.77
N LEU A 236 -4.63 -15.07 -6.92
CA LEU A 236 -4.00 -15.27 -8.23
C LEU A 236 -2.96 -14.18 -8.53
N THR A 237 -3.25 -12.92 -8.19
CA THR A 237 -2.30 -11.81 -8.27
C THR A 237 -1.05 -12.07 -7.44
N TRP A 238 -1.20 -12.50 -6.18
CA TRP A 238 -0.06 -12.84 -5.32
C TRP A 238 0.68 -14.11 -5.74
N HIS A 239 0.00 -15.10 -6.33
CA HIS A 239 0.69 -16.25 -6.93
C HIS A 239 1.53 -15.83 -8.15
N GLY A 240 1.04 -14.89 -8.97
CA GLY A 240 1.73 -14.41 -10.17
C GLY A 240 2.84 -13.38 -9.93
N LEU A 241 2.73 -12.55 -8.87
CA LEU A 241 3.62 -11.41 -8.62
C LEU A 241 4.28 -11.39 -7.24
N GLY A 242 3.89 -12.26 -6.30
CA GLY A 242 4.33 -12.18 -4.90
C GLY A 242 5.84 -12.35 -4.70
N ASP A 243 6.49 -13.17 -5.53
CA ASP A 243 7.94 -13.34 -5.51
C ASP A 243 8.66 -12.06 -5.99
N LEU A 244 8.10 -11.39 -6.98
CA LEU A 244 8.57 -10.13 -7.54
C LEU A 244 8.40 -8.96 -6.57
N ILE A 245 7.25 -8.91 -5.90
CA ILE A 245 6.94 -7.96 -4.84
C ILE A 245 7.87 -8.17 -3.64
N ASN A 246 8.09 -9.41 -3.20
CA ASN A 246 9.03 -9.70 -2.12
C ASN A 246 10.47 -9.35 -2.49
N LYS A 247 10.90 -9.63 -3.72
CA LYS A 247 12.21 -9.17 -4.23
C LYS A 247 12.34 -7.64 -4.18
N PHE A 248 11.31 -6.91 -4.59
CA PHE A 248 11.26 -5.45 -4.51
C PHE A 248 11.32 -4.95 -3.05
N ARG A 249 10.56 -5.56 -2.14
CA ARG A 249 10.58 -5.27 -0.70
C ARG A 249 11.97 -5.45 -0.12
N GLU A 250 12.64 -6.57 -0.38
CA GLU A 250 13.98 -6.85 0.14
C GLU A 250 15.06 -5.97 -0.52
N GLU A 251 15.15 -5.94 -1.85
CA GLU A 251 16.28 -5.31 -2.58
C GLU A 251 16.19 -3.79 -2.69
N LYS A 252 14.99 -3.20 -2.60
CA LYS A 252 14.78 -1.75 -2.83
C LYS A 252 14.24 -1.02 -1.62
N LEU A 253 13.38 -1.67 -0.82
CA LEU A 253 12.79 -1.04 0.36
C LEU A 253 13.50 -1.45 1.65
N GLY A 254 14.27 -2.54 1.68
CA GLY A 254 14.84 -3.07 2.93
C GLY A 254 13.78 -3.57 3.91
N LEU A 255 12.62 -3.98 3.39
CA LEU A 255 11.48 -4.50 4.15
C LEU A 255 11.48 -6.03 4.14
N ALA A 256 10.97 -6.64 5.22
CA ALA A 256 10.80 -8.09 5.29
C ALA A 256 9.83 -8.61 4.20
N PRO A 257 10.08 -9.79 3.61
CA PRO A 257 9.16 -10.41 2.66
C PRO A 257 7.84 -10.81 3.34
N LEU A 258 6.77 -10.90 2.56
CA LEU A 258 5.44 -11.32 3.01
C LEU A 258 5.18 -12.78 2.64
N ASN A 259 4.51 -13.52 3.53
CA ASN A 259 3.99 -14.83 3.16
C ASN A 259 2.68 -14.70 2.35
N LEU A 260 2.41 -15.67 1.47
CA LEU A 260 1.26 -15.64 0.55
C LEU A 260 -0.11 -15.55 1.27
N MET A 261 -0.23 -16.16 2.44
CA MET A 261 -1.46 -16.18 3.23
C MET A 261 -1.80 -14.81 3.84
N TRP A 262 -0.78 -14.02 4.22
CA TRP A 262 -0.93 -12.68 4.80
C TRP A 262 -0.98 -11.55 3.79
N ALA A 263 -0.34 -11.78 2.65
CA ALA A 263 -0.35 -10.90 1.50
C ALA A 263 -1.77 -10.82 0.88
N THR A 264 -2.48 -11.95 0.84
CA THR A 264 -3.89 -11.98 0.45
C THR A 264 -4.77 -11.33 1.53
N GLY A 265 -5.64 -10.41 1.14
CA GLY A 265 -6.50 -9.63 2.01
C GLY A 265 -5.83 -8.42 2.65
N LEU A 266 -4.59 -8.09 2.28
CA LEU A 266 -3.77 -7.09 3.01
C LEU A 266 -4.42 -5.71 3.06
N ILE A 267 -4.88 -5.21 1.91
CA ILE A 267 -5.50 -3.88 1.75
C ILE A 267 -6.80 -3.80 2.56
N THR A 268 -7.61 -4.86 2.51
CA THR A 268 -8.87 -4.98 3.26
C THR A 268 -8.63 -5.07 4.77
N ARG A 269 -7.64 -5.86 5.21
CA ARG A 269 -7.29 -6.05 6.63
C ARG A 269 -6.78 -4.76 7.28
N LEU A 270 -5.97 -3.99 6.55
CA LEU A 270 -5.47 -2.69 7.00
C LEU A 270 -6.50 -1.56 6.86
N LYS A 271 -7.66 -1.81 6.25
CA LYS A 271 -8.70 -0.80 5.95
C LYS A 271 -8.13 0.42 5.23
N ILE A 272 -7.25 0.20 4.25
CA ILE A 272 -6.62 1.27 3.47
C ILE A 272 -7.72 2.16 2.87
N PRO A 273 -7.68 3.49 3.06
CA PRO A 273 -8.65 4.42 2.48
C PRO A 273 -8.79 4.22 0.98
N TYR A 274 -10.05 4.18 0.51
CA TYR A 274 -10.36 3.83 -0.87
C TYR A 274 -11.47 4.72 -1.45
N THR A 275 -11.19 5.46 -2.52
CA THR A 275 -12.22 6.25 -3.24
C THR A 275 -12.50 5.68 -4.61
N TYR A 276 -13.76 5.37 -4.90
CA TYR A 276 -14.18 4.97 -6.22
C TYR A 276 -14.60 6.17 -7.08
N CYS A 277 -14.12 6.19 -8.32
CA CYS A 277 -14.18 7.31 -9.25
C CYS A 277 -15.30 7.13 -10.29
N TRP A 278 -16.49 6.75 -9.83
CA TRP A 278 -17.70 6.62 -10.63
C TRP A 278 -18.89 7.34 -9.98
N SER A 279 -19.92 7.60 -10.78
CA SER A 279 -21.17 8.18 -10.30
C SER A 279 -21.94 7.25 -9.35
N PRO A 280 -22.31 7.70 -8.13
CA PRO A 280 -23.17 6.93 -7.24
C PRO A 280 -24.59 6.73 -7.78
N MET A 281 -25.00 7.46 -8.83
CA MET A 281 -26.25 7.23 -9.55
C MET A 281 -26.20 5.96 -10.42
N LEU A 282 -25.03 5.63 -10.98
CA LEU A 282 -24.83 4.41 -11.77
C LEU A 282 -24.58 3.20 -10.87
N LEU A 283 -23.74 3.37 -9.86
CA LEU A 283 -23.41 2.33 -8.90
C LEU A 283 -23.31 2.92 -7.49
N PRO A 284 -24.36 2.82 -6.66
CA PRO A 284 -24.33 3.33 -5.30
C PRO A 284 -23.33 2.54 -4.45
N LYS A 285 -22.81 3.16 -3.40
CA LYS A 285 -21.95 2.49 -2.41
C LYS A 285 -22.67 1.25 -1.83
N PRO A 286 -22.10 0.04 -1.95
CA PRO A 286 -22.59 -1.16 -1.27
C PRO A 286 -22.70 -0.97 0.25
N LYS A 287 -23.76 -1.55 0.84
CA LYS A 287 -24.06 -1.42 2.27
C LYS A 287 -23.04 -2.11 3.19
N ASP A 288 -22.29 -3.07 2.66
CA ASP A 288 -21.26 -3.82 3.36
C ASP A 288 -19.86 -3.17 3.30
N TRP A 289 -19.72 -2.02 2.64
CA TRP A 289 -18.49 -1.22 2.65
C TRP A 289 -18.43 -0.26 3.84
N GLY A 290 -17.34 -0.36 4.61
CA GLY A 290 -17.06 0.52 5.75
C GLY A 290 -16.86 2.00 5.39
N SER A 291 -16.71 2.86 6.40
CA SER A 291 -16.50 4.32 6.22
C SER A 291 -15.26 4.68 5.40
N HIS A 292 -14.18 3.90 5.51
CA HIS A 292 -12.93 4.05 4.77
C HIS A 292 -13.05 3.86 3.24
N ILE A 293 -14.20 3.41 2.73
CA ILE A 293 -14.47 3.27 1.29
C ILE A 293 -15.55 4.27 0.88
N SER A 294 -15.26 5.13 -0.11
CA SER A 294 -16.16 6.17 -0.61
C SER A 294 -16.44 6.00 -2.11
N VAL A 295 -17.47 6.69 -2.61
CA VAL A 295 -17.78 6.83 -4.04
C VAL A 295 -17.87 8.33 -4.31
N SER A 296 -17.00 8.85 -5.17
CA SER A 296 -16.80 10.30 -5.34
C SER A 296 -17.66 10.93 -6.43
N GLY A 297 -18.02 10.18 -7.46
CA GLY A 297 -18.41 10.72 -8.77
C GLY A 297 -17.31 10.49 -9.80
N PHE A 298 -17.57 10.83 -11.07
CA PHE A 298 -16.53 10.77 -12.10
C PHE A 298 -15.55 11.94 -12.01
N LEU A 299 -14.26 11.69 -12.27
CA LEU A 299 -13.22 12.70 -12.28
C LEU A 299 -13.02 13.25 -13.70
N PHE A 300 -13.78 14.29 -14.03
CA PHE A 300 -13.66 14.97 -15.32
C PHE A 300 -12.56 16.05 -15.30
N LEU A 301 -11.72 16.08 -16.33
CA LEU A 301 -10.89 17.24 -16.61
C LEU A 301 -11.79 18.44 -16.95
N PRO A 302 -11.46 19.65 -16.47
CA PRO A 302 -12.06 20.87 -17.00
C PRO A 302 -11.90 20.94 -18.53
N PRO A 303 -12.86 21.52 -19.27
CA PRO A 303 -12.66 21.82 -20.68
C PRO A 303 -11.40 22.67 -20.87
N GLY A 304 -10.50 22.24 -21.77
CA GLY A 304 -9.35 23.04 -22.16
C GLY A 304 -9.73 24.01 -23.29
N ASP A 305 -9.47 25.30 -23.09
CA ASP A 305 -9.93 26.39 -23.97
C ASP A 305 -9.34 26.39 -25.39
N CYS A 306 -8.41 25.48 -25.71
CA CYS A 306 -7.52 25.59 -26.88
C CYS A 306 -7.45 24.35 -27.79
N TYR A 307 -8.48 23.49 -27.86
CA TYR A 307 -8.48 22.42 -28.88
C TYR A 307 -8.87 22.95 -30.27
N THR A 308 -7.94 22.89 -31.22
CA THR A 308 -8.19 23.21 -32.64
C THR A 308 -8.48 21.92 -33.43
N PRO A 309 -9.71 21.71 -33.94
CA PRO A 309 -10.04 20.52 -34.71
C PRO A 309 -9.46 20.56 -36.14
N PRO A 310 -9.14 19.41 -36.75
CA PRO A 310 -8.79 19.31 -38.17
C PRO A 310 -9.91 19.90 -39.08
N PRO A 311 -9.57 20.75 -40.08
CA PRO A 311 -10.58 21.40 -40.92
C PRO A 311 -11.44 20.46 -41.78
N ASP A 312 -10.90 19.28 -42.11
CA ASP A 312 -11.59 18.20 -42.83
C ASP A 312 -12.64 17.50 -41.94
N LEU A 313 -12.32 17.28 -40.65
CA LEU A 313 -13.28 16.79 -39.66
C LEU A 313 -14.43 17.79 -39.46
N VAL A 314 -14.13 19.09 -39.35
CA VAL A 314 -15.17 20.13 -39.21
C VAL A 314 -16.12 20.10 -40.42
N LYS A 315 -15.58 20.11 -41.64
CA LYS A 315 -16.37 19.98 -42.88
C LYS A 315 -17.22 18.70 -42.90
N PHE A 316 -16.68 17.58 -42.45
CA PHE A 316 -17.44 16.33 -42.38
C PHE A 316 -18.60 16.43 -41.38
N LEU A 317 -18.37 16.98 -40.18
CA LEU A 317 -19.42 17.17 -39.18
C LEU A 317 -20.54 18.08 -39.72
N GLU A 318 -20.19 19.22 -40.33
CA GLU A 318 -21.13 20.22 -40.86
C GLU A 318 -21.93 19.74 -42.09
N ALA A 319 -21.42 18.78 -42.86
CA ALA A 319 -22.03 18.32 -44.12
C ALA A 319 -23.33 17.48 -43.98
N GLY A 320 -24.04 17.50 -42.85
CA GLY A 320 -25.31 16.80 -42.65
C GLY A 320 -25.60 16.39 -41.20
N ASP A 321 -26.43 15.36 -41.00
CA ASP A 321 -26.88 14.92 -39.66
C ASP A 321 -25.73 14.45 -38.75
N PRO A 322 -25.78 14.71 -37.43
CA PRO A 322 -24.72 14.34 -36.48
C PRO A 322 -24.33 12.85 -36.58
N PRO A 323 -23.06 12.53 -36.91
CA PRO A 323 -22.64 11.15 -37.15
C PRO A 323 -22.61 10.32 -35.86
N VAL A 324 -22.56 9.01 -36.00
CA VAL A 324 -22.28 8.06 -34.91
C VAL A 324 -20.78 7.96 -34.69
N TYR A 325 -20.30 8.08 -33.45
CA TYR A 325 -18.91 7.75 -33.12
C TYR A 325 -18.74 6.24 -32.96
N ILE A 326 -17.67 5.68 -33.52
CA ILE A 326 -17.29 4.28 -33.30
C ILE A 326 -15.79 4.24 -32.93
N GLY A 327 -15.46 3.80 -31.72
CA GLY A 327 -14.08 3.74 -31.26
C GLY A 327 -13.84 2.72 -30.15
N PHE A 328 -13.11 1.65 -30.47
CA PHE A 328 -12.78 0.59 -29.53
C PHE A 328 -11.47 0.82 -28.76
N GLY A 329 -10.81 1.97 -28.95
CA GLY A 329 -9.62 2.35 -28.19
C GLY A 329 -8.36 1.57 -28.59
N SER A 330 -7.50 1.27 -27.61
CA SER A 330 -6.21 0.59 -27.82
C SER A 330 -6.33 -0.94 -27.90
N ILE A 331 -7.39 -1.46 -28.52
CA ILE A 331 -7.65 -2.90 -28.57
C ILE A 331 -6.97 -3.51 -29.79
N VAL A 332 -6.17 -4.55 -29.53
CA VAL A 332 -5.51 -5.38 -30.54
C VAL A 332 -6.47 -6.49 -30.95
N VAL A 333 -7.02 -6.43 -32.16
CA VAL A 333 -7.87 -7.49 -32.72
C VAL A 333 -7.07 -8.34 -33.70
N ASP A 334 -7.37 -9.65 -33.75
CA ASP A 334 -6.63 -10.61 -34.59
C ASP A 334 -6.74 -10.31 -36.10
N ASN A 335 -7.84 -9.69 -36.52
CA ASN A 335 -8.08 -9.29 -37.91
C ASN A 335 -8.74 -7.89 -37.99
N PRO A 336 -7.94 -6.80 -38.02
CA PRO A 336 -8.43 -5.43 -38.13
C PRO A 336 -9.25 -5.14 -39.39
N ASP A 337 -8.93 -5.81 -40.50
CA ASP A 337 -9.54 -5.57 -41.81
C ASP A 337 -10.96 -6.13 -41.86
N ALA A 338 -11.16 -7.32 -41.30
CA ALA A 338 -12.48 -7.91 -41.11
C ALA A 338 -13.34 -7.07 -40.16
N MET A 339 -12.75 -6.55 -39.07
CA MET A 339 -13.45 -5.66 -38.13
C MET A 339 -13.85 -4.35 -38.82
N THR A 340 -12.94 -3.72 -39.56
CA THR A 340 -13.20 -2.50 -40.34
C THR A 340 -14.34 -2.72 -41.34
N SER A 341 -14.31 -3.82 -42.07
CA SER A 341 -15.35 -4.20 -43.05
C SER A 341 -16.72 -4.41 -42.40
N MET A 342 -16.75 -5.08 -41.23
CA MET A 342 -17.97 -5.28 -40.44
C MET A 342 -18.54 -3.94 -39.94
N ILE A 343 -17.69 -3.01 -39.48
CA ILE A 343 -18.11 -1.66 -39.07
C ILE A 343 -18.71 -0.90 -40.25
N PHE A 344 -18.07 -0.91 -41.42
CA PHE A 344 -18.55 -0.20 -42.61
C PHE A 344 -19.92 -0.74 -43.05
N GLU A 345 -20.09 -2.06 -43.05
CA GLU A 345 -21.38 -2.70 -43.37
C GLU A 345 -22.45 -2.42 -42.31
N ALA A 346 -22.09 -2.36 -41.02
CA ALA A 346 -23.01 -1.98 -39.95
C ALA A 346 -23.51 -0.53 -40.12
N VAL A 347 -22.60 0.40 -40.43
CA VAL A 347 -22.94 1.81 -40.71
C VAL A 347 -23.86 1.92 -41.92
N ARG A 348 -23.59 1.15 -42.99
CA ARG A 348 -24.44 1.09 -44.19
C ARG A 348 -25.84 0.54 -43.88
N ARG A 349 -25.96 -0.54 -43.09
CA ARG A 349 -27.26 -1.11 -42.65
C ARG A 349 -27.99 -0.23 -41.64
N ALA A 350 -27.27 0.54 -40.84
CA ALA A 350 -27.81 1.55 -39.96
C ALA A 350 -28.41 2.74 -40.73
N GLY A 351 -27.83 3.08 -41.89
CA GLY A 351 -28.25 4.23 -42.71
C GLY A 351 -27.73 5.56 -42.18
N VAL A 352 -26.56 5.55 -41.52
CA VAL A 352 -26.03 6.71 -40.78
C VAL A 352 -24.70 7.22 -41.36
N ARG A 353 -24.31 8.43 -40.97
CA ARG A 353 -22.91 8.90 -41.08
C ARG A 353 -22.13 8.42 -39.85
N ALA A 354 -20.83 8.14 -39.99
CA ALA A 354 -20.00 7.69 -38.88
C ALA A 354 -18.62 8.35 -38.83
N VAL A 355 -18.12 8.57 -37.62
CA VAL A 355 -16.73 8.93 -37.33
C VAL A 355 -16.10 7.71 -36.65
N VAL A 356 -15.17 7.04 -37.33
CA VAL A 356 -14.54 5.81 -36.86
C VAL A 356 -13.12 6.15 -36.39
N SER A 357 -12.86 5.99 -35.09
CA SER A 357 -11.50 6.13 -34.55
C SER A 357 -10.63 4.96 -35.02
N LYS A 358 -9.50 5.26 -35.65
CA LYS A 358 -8.54 4.25 -36.13
C LYS A 358 -7.99 3.39 -34.99
N GLY A 359 -7.90 3.96 -33.78
CA GLY A 359 -7.32 3.33 -32.60
C GLY A 359 -5.87 2.90 -32.82
N TRP A 360 -5.40 1.99 -31.95
CA TRP A 360 -4.08 1.35 -32.10
C TRP A 360 -4.15 0.07 -32.93
N GLY A 361 -5.35 -0.51 -33.08
CA GLY A 361 -5.59 -1.72 -33.87
C GLY A 361 -5.53 -1.51 -35.40
N GLY A 362 -5.21 -0.31 -35.89
CA GLY A 362 -5.03 -0.06 -37.33
C GLY A 362 -6.33 -0.07 -38.15
N LEU A 363 -7.48 0.24 -37.55
CA LEU A 363 -8.76 0.26 -38.26
C LEU A 363 -8.71 1.28 -39.41
N GLY A 364 -9.02 0.81 -40.62
CA GLY A 364 -8.97 1.63 -41.84
C GLY A 364 -7.56 1.90 -42.41
N ASN A 365 -6.58 1.00 -42.17
CA ASN A 365 -5.33 0.91 -42.96
C ASN A 365 -5.46 -0.01 -44.20
N THR A 366 -6.69 -0.37 -44.57
CA THR A 366 -7.01 -1.28 -45.67
C THR A 366 -6.91 -0.61 -47.05
N ASN A 367 -6.63 -1.40 -48.09
CA ASN A 367 -6.79 -1.02 -49.51
C ASN A 367 -8.28 -0.92 -49.94
N LEU A 368 -9.21 -0.69 -49.01
CA LEU A 368 -10.64 -0.59 -49.28
C LEU A 368 -11.02 0.87 -49.56
N GLU A 369 -11.87 1.10 -50.56
CA GLU A 369 -12.43 2.43 -50.80
C GLU A 369 -13.25 2.89 -49.59
N LEU A 370 -12.88 4.05 -49.02
CA LEU A 370 -13.57 4.62 -47.87
C LEU A 370 -14.96 5.14 -48.27
N PRO A 371 -16.07 4.67 -47.67
CA PRO A 371 -17.40 5.18 -47.97
C PRO A 371 -17.54 6.66 -47.61
N LYS A 372 -18.16 7.46 -48.49
CA LYS A 372 -18.31 8.93 -48.32
C LYS A 372 -19.02 9.37 -47.03
N ASN A 373 -19.80 8.48 -46.40
CA ASN A 373 -20.48 8.70 -45.13
C ASN A 373 -19.64 8.31 -43.90
N ILE A 374 -18.36 7.95 -44.07
CA ILE A 374 -17.45 7.54 -43.00
C ILE A 374 -16.21 8.44 -42.99
N PHE A 375 -15.87 8.99 -41.82
CA PHE A 375 -14.63 9.71 -41.58
C PHE A 375 -13.71 8.90 -40.66
N LEU A 376 -12.47 8.66 -41.06
CA LEU A 376 -11.47 7.96 -40.23
C LEU A 376 -10.70 8.97 -39.37
N LEU A 377 -10.80 8.81 -38.05
CA LEU A 377 -10.29 9.76 -37.07
C LEU A 377 -9.04 9.24 -36.34
N GLY A 378 -8.07 10.15 -36.12
CA GLY A 378 -6.96 9.94 -35.19
C GLY A 378 -7.35 10.11 -33.73
N ASN A 379 -6.39 10.54 -32.90
CA ASN A 379 -6.62 10.88 -31.50
C ASN A 379 -7.29 12.26 -31.38
N ILE A 380 -8.36 12.38 -30.59
CA ILE A 380 -9.11 13.62 -30.34
C ILE A 380 -9.53 13.70 -28.87
N PRO A 381 -9.73 14.90 -28.29
CA PRO A 381 -10.47 15.02 -27.03
C PRO A 381 -11.92 14.52 -27.18
N HIS A 382 -12.26 13.42 -26.52
CA HIS A 382 -13.63 12.89 -26.52
C HIS A 382 -14.65 13.91 -26.01
N THR A 383 -14.28 14.76 -25.03
CA THR A 383 -15.14 15.84 -24.53
C THR A 383 -15.59 16.81 -25.62
N TRP A 384 -14.72 17.12 -26.59
CA TRP A 384 -15.07 17.96 -27.74
C TRP A 384 -15.88 17.19 -28.79
N LEU A 385 -15.46 15.99 -29.16
CA LEU A 385 -16.14 15.24 -30.22
C LEU A 385 -17.53 14.76 -29.79
N PHE A 386 -17.65 14.26 -28.55
CA PHE A 386 -18.87 13.61 -28.09
C PHE A 386 -20.05 14.56 -27.99
N GLU A 387 -19.86 15.87 -27.86
CA GLU A 387 -20.96 16.85 -27.99
C GLU A 387 -21.61 16.83 -29.39
N ARG A 388 -20.80 16.55 -30.43
CA ARG A 388 -21.11 16.75 -31.86
C ARG A 388 -21.58 15.49 -32.59
N VAL A 389 -21.74 14.38 -31.87
CA VAL A 389 -22.22 13.08 -32.40
C VAL A 389 -23.64 12.74 -31.92
N SER A 390 -24.30 11.78 -32.58
CA SER A 390 -25.64 11.31 -32.23
C SER A 390 -25.64 10.15 -31.23
N VAL A 391 -24.74 9.18 -31.41
CA VAL A 391 -24.55 7.97 -30.59
C VAL A 391 -23.05 7.71 -30.43
N VAL A 392 -22.65 7.11 -29.30
CA VAL A 392 -21.27 6.69 -29.04
C VAL A 392 -21.19 5.16 -28.94
N VAL A 393 -20.49 4.53 -29.88
CA VAL A 393 -20.17 3.09 -29.84
C VAL A 393 -18.72 2.93 -29.35
N HIS A 394 -18.51 2.16 -28.28
CA HIS A 394 -17.17 1.95 -27.74
C HIS A 394 -17.00 0.62 -27.00
N HIS A 395 -15.75 0.32 -26.63
CA HIS A 395 -15.37 -0.91 -25.93
C HIS A 395 -15.91 -1.03 -24.51
N GLY A 396 -16.09 0.08 -23.78
CA GLY A 396 -16.68 0.08 -22.42
C GLY A 396 -15.73 0.45 -21.28
N GLY A 397 -14.47 0.80 -21.55
CA GLY A 397 -13.53 1.19 -20.50
C GLY A 397 -14.00 2.45 -19.78
N ALA A 398 -13.89 2.44 -18.45
CA ALA A 398 -14.53 3.41 -17.54
C ALA A 398 -14.48 4.88 -18.00
N GLY A 399 -13.31 5.39 -18.41
CA GLY A 399 -13.14 6.78 -18.83
C GLY A 399 -13.89 7.16 -20.13
N THR A 400 -14.07 6.21 -21.06
CA THR A 400 -14.87 6.47 -22.28
C THR A 400 -16.36 6.42 -21.98
N THR A 401 -16.77 5.48 -21.11
CA THR A 401 -18.14 5.39 -20.58
C THR A 401 -18.53 6.66 -19.83
N ALA A 402 -17.67 7.18 -18.95
CA ALA A 402 -17.89 8.45 -18.26
C ALA A 402 -18.04 9.63 -19.23
N ALA A 403 -17.20 9.70 -20.27
CA ALA A 403 -17.27 10.74 -21.30
C ALA A 403 -18.56 10.67 -22.12
N SER A 404 -19.03 9.48 -22.52
CA SER A 404 -20.25 9.34 -23.32
C SER A 404 -21.51 9.73 -22.54
N LEU A 405 -21.58 9.30 -21.27
CA LEU A 405 -22.70 9.59 -20.38
C LEU A 405 -22.76 11.08 -20.00
N SER A 406 -21.63 11.72 -19.69
CA SER A 406 -21.57 13.15 -19.39
C SER A 406 -21.89 14.06 -20.58
N SER A 407 -21.58 13.61 -21.81
CA SER A 407 -22.02 14.27 -23.06
C SER A 407 -23.50 14.02 -23.41
N GLY A 408 -24.23 13.24 -22.61
CA GLY A 408 -25.66 12.96 -22.80
C GLY A 408 -25.97 12.18 -24.07
N LYS A 409 -25.03 11.34 -24.53
CA LYS A 409 -25.19 10.56 -25.75
C LYS A 409 -25.58 9.12 -25.41
N PRO A 410 -26.58 8.55 -26.09
CA PRO A 410 -26.87 7.12 -26.00
C PRO A 410 -25.61 6.32 -26.35
N THR A 411 -25.30 5.33 -25.51
CA THR A 411 -24.06 4.58 -25.60
C THR A 411 -24.32 3.12 -26.02
N VAL A 412 -23.50 2.59 -26.91
CA VAL A 412 -23.50 1.16 -27.30
C VAL A 412 -22.16 0.56 -26.91
N ILE A 413 -22.17 -0.43 -26.02
CA ILE A 413 -20.95 -1.04 -25.49
C ILE A 413 -20.70 -2.40 -26.12
N VAL A 414 -19.47 -2.63 -26.59
CA VAL A 414 -18.98 -3.89 -27.14
C VAL A 414 -17.78 -4.34 -26.30
N PRO A 415 -17.98 -5.10 -25.21
CA PRO A 415 -16.88 -5.46 -24.33
C PRO A 415 -15.98 -6.56 -24.92
N PHE A 416 -14.68 -6.44 -24.65
CA PHE A 416 -13.64 -7.38 -25.07
C PHE A 416 -12.99 -8.09 -23.87
N PHE A 417 -12.63 -7.33 -22.83
CA PHE A 417 -11.95 -7.84 -21.63
C PHE A 417 -12.15 -6.91 -20.42
N GLY A 418 -11.83 -7.39 -19.22
CA GLY A 418 -11.77 -6.55 -18.03
C GLY A 418 -13.11 -5.92 -17.60
N ASP A 419 -13.03 -4.70 -17.09
CA ASP A 419 -14.14 -3.87 -16.58
C ASP A 419 -15.23 -3.55 -17.62
N GLN A 420 -14.92 -3.69 -18.90
CA GLN A 420 -15.79 -3.33 -20.02
C GLN A 420 -17.15 -4.05 -19.96
N HIS A 421 -17.18 -5.31 -19.54
CA HIS A 421 -18.42 -6.08 -19.36
C HIS A 421 -19.29 -5.48 -18.26
N PHE A 422 -18.65 -5.15 -17.12
CA PHE A 422 -19.31 -4.52 -15.99
C PHE A 422 -19.93 -3.16 -16.37
N TRP A 423 -19.17 -2.30 -17.04
CA TRP A 423 -19.69 -1.02 -17.52
C TRP A 423 -20.77 -1.16 -18.60
N GLY A 424 -20.67 -2.18 -19.45
CA GLY A 424 -21.73 -2.58 -20.40
C GLY A 424 -23.08 -2.78 -19.71
N GLU A 425 -23.10 -3.59 -18.66
CA GLU A 425 -24.32 -3.84 -17.87
C GLU A 425 -24.75 -2.62 -17.05
N MET A 426 -23.83 -1.86 -16.45
CA MET A 426 -24.20 -0.66 -15.68
C MET A 426 -24.87 0.41 -16.55
N VAL A 427 -24.38 0.63 -17.78
CA VAL A 427 -25.00 1.59 -18.73
C VAL A 427 -26.38 1.12 -19.20
N ALA A 428 -26.55 -0.18 -19.43
CA ALA A 428 -27.83 -0.76 -19.83
C ALA A 428 -28.86 -0.71 -18.69
N ASN A 429 -28.45 -1.03 -17.46
CA ASN A 429 -29.31 -0.97 -16.27
C ASN A 429 -29.66 0.47 -15.86
N ALA A 430 -28.77 1.42 -16.11
CA ALA A 430 -29.04 2.85 -15.97
C ALA A 430 -29.84 3.46 -17.14
N ASP A 431 -30.28 2.62 -18.10
CA ASP A 431 -31.20 3.00 -19.18
C ASP A 431 -30.62 4.11 -20.12
N ALA A 432 -29.29 4.28 -20.09
CA ALA A 432 -28.53 5.31 -20.81
C ALA A 432 -27.88 4.79 -22.11
N GLY A 433 -28.08 3.51 -22.41
CA GLY A 433 -27.54 2.84 -23.59
C GLY A 433 -28.21 1.51 -23.87
N SER A 434 -27.83 0.86 -24.97
CA SER A 434 -28.33 -0.49 -25.29
C SER A 434 -27.61 -1.56 -24.47
N ARG A 435 -28.24 -2.73 -24.28
CA ARG A 435 -27.53 -3.91 -23.75
C ARG A 435 -26.24 -4.20 -24.55
N PRO A 436 -25.16 -4.62 -23.88
CA PRO A 436 -23.86 -4.81 -24.53
C PRO A 436 -23.90 -5.90 -25.62
N ILE A 437 -23.01 -5.80 -26.61
CA ILE A 437 -22.79 -6.83 -27.62
C ILE A 437 -21.49 -7.56 -27.27
N GLN A 438 -21.57 -8.79 -26.78
CA GLN A 438 -20.36 -9.60 -26.52
C GLN A 438 -19.50 -9.68 -27.79
N TYR A 439 -18.20 -9.38 -27.71
CA TYR A 439 -17.34 -9.30 -28.90
C TYR A 439 -17.38 -10.55 -29.79
N ARG A 440 -17.37 -11.75 -29.19
CA ARG A 440 -17.48 -13.05 -29.90
C ARG A 440 -18.77 -13.22 -30.71
N GLU A 441 -19.80 -12.47 -30.37
CA GLU A 441 -21.11 -12.49 -30.99
C GLU A 441 -21.33 -11.34 -31.99
N GLN A 442 -20.35 -10.43 -32.14
CA GLN A 442 -20.51 -9.20 -32.89
C GLN A 442 -20.70 -9.47 -34.39
N THR A 443 -21.79 -8.94 -34.95
CA THR A 443 -22.07 -8.95 -36.40
C THR A 443 -22.50 -7.56 -36.86
N ALA A 444 -22.39 -7.31 -38.16
CA ALA A 444 -22.85 -6.05 -38.74
C ALA A 444 -24.34 -5.78 -38.47
N ASP A 445 -25.18 -6.83 -38.45
CA ASP A 445 -26.60 -6.73 -38.12
C ASP A 445 -26.84 -6.37 -36.65
N LYS A 446 -26.21 -7.08 -35.70
CA LYS A 446 -26.36 -6.76 -34.27
C LYS A 446 -25.88 -5.34 -33.97
N LEU A 447 -24.75 -4.92 -34.56
CA LEU A 447 -24.23 -3.57 -34.38
C LEU A 447 -25.17 -2.51 -35.00
N ALA A 448 -25.64 -2.71 -36.23
CA ALA A 448 -26.61 -1.82 -36.87
C ALA A 448 -27.93 -1.73 -36.09
N GLN A 449 -28.40 -2.85 -35.52
CA GLN A 449 -29.59 -2.88 -34.66
C GLN A 449 -29.38 -2.05 -33.39
N ARG A 450 -28.28 -2.26 -32.65
CA ARG A 450 -28.00 -1.47 -31.44
C ARG A 450 -27.84 0.03 -31.73
N ILE A 451 -27.24 0.40 -32.87
CA ILE A 451 -27.18 1.80 -33.30
C ILE A 451 -28.59 2.37 -33.51
N LYS A 452 -29.51 1.64 -34.15
CA LYS A 452 -30.92 2.08 -34.33
C LYS A 452 -31.67 2.19 -33.00
N GLU A 453 -31.48 1.25 -32.08
CA GLU A 453 -32.04 1.29 -30.72
C GLU A 453 -31.53 2.52 -29.93
N ALA A 454 -30.23 2.81 -30.03
CA ALA A 454 -29.61 3.97 -29.39
C ALA A 454 -30.06 5.31 -29.99
N LEU A 455 -30.40 5.35 -31.29
CA LEU A 455 -30.93 6.54 -31.97
C LEU A 455 -32.39 6.87 -31.61
N HIS A 456 -33.13 5.95 -30.97
CA HIS A 456 -34.54 6.17 -30.60
C HIS A 456 -34.71 7.43 -29.72
N PRO A 457 -35.75 8.25 -29.91
CA PRO A 457 -35.93 9.51 -29.17
C PRO A 457 -35.89 9.33 -27.64
N GLU A 458 -36.48 8.26 -27.13
CA GLU A 458 -36.49 7.95 -25.68
C GLU A 458 -35.09 7.67 -25.14
N SER A 459 -34.25 6.94 -25.89
CA SER A 459 -32.85 6.66 -25.54
C SER A 459 -32.07 7.97 -25.41
N ARG A 460 -32.30 8.91 -26.35
CA ARG A 460 -31.68 10.25 -26.35
C ARG A 460 -32.16 11.12 -25.17
N ILE A 461 -33.45 11.04 -24.80
CA ILE A 461 -33.99 11.75 -23.63
C ILE A 461 -33.38 11.19 -22.34
N ARG A 462 -33.34 9.87 -22.16
CA ARG A 462 -32.78 9.21 -20.98
C ARG A 462 -31.28 9.49 -20.82
N ALA A 463 -30.49 9.36 -21.90
CA ALA A 463 -29.07 9.72 -21.87
C ALA A 463 -28.84 11.19 -21.48
N ARG A 464 -29.67 12.12 -21.97
CA ARG A 464 -29.60 13.54 -21.59
C ARG A 464 -30.00 13.80 -20.13
N GLN A 465 -30.99 13.07 -19.60
CA GLN A 465 -31.34 13.15 -18.17
C GLN A 465 -30.21 12.65 -17.28
N THR A 466 -29.54 11.56 -17.66
CA THR A 466 -28.33 11.06 -16.98
C THR A 466 -27.22 12.11 -17.00
N ALA A 467 -26.92 12.72 -18.14
CA ALA A 467 -25.93 13.80 -18.22
C ALA A 467 -26.23 14.98 -17.29
N LEU A 468 -27.48 15.45 -17.25
CA LEU A 468 -27.89 16.56 -16.38
C LEU A 468 -27.73 16.26 -14.89
N ARG A 469 -27.86 14.99 -14.48
CA ARG A 469 -27.56 14.54 -13.10
C ARG A 469 -26.05 14.45 -12.86
N LEU A 470 -25.29 13.86 -13.79
CA LEU A 470 -23.82 13.77 -13.70
C LEU A 470 -23.15 15.15 -13.62
N GLN A 471 -23.70 16.16 -14.30
CA GLN A 471 -23.22 17.55 -14.24
C GLN A 471 -23.41 18.22 -12.87
N GLN A 472 -24.22 17.64 -11.97
CA GLN A 472 -24.37 18.10 -10.59
C GLN A 472 -23.36 17.44 -9.63
N GLU A 473 -22.65 16.40 -10.07
CA GLU A 473 -21.65 15.71 -9.25
C GLU A 473 -20.30 16.43 -9.27
N GLN A 474 -19.75 16.71 -8.08
CA GLN A 474 -18.43 17.33 -7.93
C GLN A 474 -17.33 16.29 -7.69
N GLY A 475 -17.16 15.34 -8.62
CA GLY A 475 -16.29 14.17 -8.45
C GLY A 475 -14.87 14.50 -7.95
N CYS A 476 -14.21 15.50 -8.53
CA CYS A 476 -12.86 15.91 -8.12
C CYS A 476 -12.81 16.57 -6.72
N GLU A 477 -13.85 17.31 -6.32
CA GLU A 477 -13.96 17.86 -4.96
C GLU A 477 -14.16 16.73 -3.95
N ASN A 478 -15.09 15.82 -4.23
CA ASN A 478 -15.42 14.69 -3.38
C ASN A 478 -14.23 13.73 -3.19
N ALA A 479 -13.46 13.48 -4.25
CA ALA A 479 -12.24 12.67 -4.18
C ALA A 479 -11.11 13.36 -3.43
N ALA A 480 -10.90 14.68 -3.63
CA ALA A 480 -9.94 15.45 -2.84
C ALA A 480 -10.31 15.44 -1.34
N ARG A 481 -11.58 15.71 -1.02
CA ARG A 481 -12.11 15.63 0.36
C ARG A 481 -11.94 14.24 0.97
N SER A 482 -12.30 13.18 0.25
CA SER A 482 -12.12 11.81 0.72
C SER A 482 -10.64 11.47 0.97
N PHE A 483 -9.70 12.09 0.25
CA PHE A 483 -8.27 12.02 0.54
C PHE A 483 -7.91 12.77 1.82
N HIS A 484 -8.31 14.04 1.97
CA HIS A 484 -8.03 14.84 3.17
C HIS A 484 -8.61 14.25 4.45
N ASP A 485 -9.88 13.81 4.42
CA ASP A 485 -10.58 13.15 5.53
C ASP A 485 -9.90 11.84 5.98
N SER A 486 -9.02 11.28 5.13
CA SER A 486 -8.26 10.05 5.41
C SER A 486 -6.85 10.29 5.95
N LEU A 487 -6.40 11.55 6.05
CA LEU A 487 -5.07 11.90 6.56
C LEU A 487 -5.05 11.85 8.11
N PRO A 488 -3.95 11.36 8.73
CA PRO A 488 -3.77 11.42 10.18
C PRO A 488 -3.43 12.85 10.63
N GLU A 489 -4.45 13.71 10.75
CA GLU A 489 -4.30 15.16 10.98
C GLU A 489 -3.43 15.52 12.20
N LYS A 490 -3.64 14.85 13.33
CA LYS A 490 -2.98 15.18 14.61
C LYS A 490 -1.48 14.86 14.66
N HIS A 491 -0.97 14.07 13.71
CA HIS A 491 0.41 13.58 13.70
C HIS A 491 1.17 13.98 12.44
N SER A 492 0.70 14.98 11.69
CA SER A 492 1.30 15.35 10.39
C SER A 492 1.73 16.81 10.27
N ARG A 493 1.48 17.65 11.28
CA ARG A 493 1.77 19.09 11.26
C ARG A 493 3.01 19.40 12.10
N CYS A 494 3.77 20.41 11.70
CA CYS A 494 4.86 20.90 12.53
C CYS A 494 4.33 21.58 13.79
N SER A 495 4.94 21.28 14.95
CA SER A 495 4.61 21.85 16.26
C SER A 495 4.87 23.36 16.36
N ILE A 496 5.79 23.90 15.54
CA ILE A 496 6.10 25.34 15.47
C ILE A 496 5.32 26.01 14.34
N LEU A 497 5.39 25.46 13.12
CA LEU A 497 4.75 25.99 11.92
C LEU A 497 3.55 25.12 11.53
N SER A 498 2.43 25.30 12.22
CA SER A 498 1.24 24.43 12.12
C SER A 498 0.61 24.34 10.72
N GLU A 499 0.91 25.30 9.84
CA GLU A 499 0.52 25.34 8.43
C GLU A 499 1.40 24.46 7.53
N ARG A 500 2.53 23.94 8.05
CA ARG A 500 3.47 23.06 7.34
C ARG A 500 3.34 21.61 7.77
N VAL A 501 3.69 20.71 6.85
CA VAL A 501 3.85 19.29 7.13
C VAL A 501 5.12 19.06 7.98
N ALA A 502 5.04 18.18 8.97
CA ALA A 502 6.21 17.71 9.70
C ALA A 502 7.03 16.73 8.84
N ALA A 503 8.35 16.86 8.82
CA ALA A 503 9.26 15.92 8.17
C ALA A 503 10.29 15.31 9.13
N TRP A 504 10.45 15.90 10.32
CA TRP A 504 11.43 15.52 11.32
C TRP A 504 10.80 15.35 12.71
N GLU A 505 11.35 14.45 13.50
CA GLU A 505 11.04 14.23 14.92
C GLU A 505 12.32 14.42 15.75
N ILE A 506 12.21 15.10 16.90
CA ILE A 506 13.32 15.32 17.83
C ILE A 506 13.53 14.09 18.74
N ASN A 507 14.78 13.60 18.81
CA ASN A 507 15.17 12.38 19.53
C ASN A 507 15.96 12.63 20.83
N ARG A 508 16.06 13.88 21.31
CA ARG A 508 16.77 14.25 22.54
C ARG A 508 15.79 14.43 23.71
N THR A 509 16.30 14.46 24.95
CA THR A 509 15.47 14.57 26.17
C THR A 509 14.63 15.85 26.24
N GLN A 510 15.19 17.02 25.93
CA GLN A 510 14.44 18.28 25.84
C GLN A 510 13.81 18.48 24.46
N GLY A 511 12.49 18.66 24.39
CA GLY A 511 11.75 18.74 23.14
C GLY A 511 11.47 17.38 22.50
N SER A 512 11.61 16.28 23.23
CA SER A 512 11.45 14.90 22.74
C SER A 512 10.09 14.70 22.05
N GLY A 513 10.08 14.13 20.85
CA GLY A 513 8.85 13.92 20.07
C GLY A 513 8.26 15.18 19.44
N THR A 514 8.93 16.34 19.54
CA THR A 514 8.52 17.55 18.80
C THR A 514 8.63 17.32 17.30
N GLN A 515 7.60 17.70 16.56
CA GLN A 515 7.49 17.48 15.12
C GLN A 515 7.89 18.75 14.36
N LEU A 516 8.93 18.69 13.52
CA LEU A 516 9.47 19.84 12.80
C LEU A 516 9.26 19.71 11.29
N SER A 517 8.87 20.81 10.64
CA SER A 517 8.90 20.92 9.18
C SER A 517 10.34 21.03 8.67
N PRO A 518 10.60 20.79 7.38
CA PRO A 518 11.93 21.00 6.78
C PRO A 518 12.49 22.40 7.09
N LEU A 519 11.68 23.43 6.88
CA LEU A 519 11.99 24.82 7.21
C LEU A 519 12.32 25.03 8.70
N ALA A 520 11.46 24.58 9.62
CA ALA A 520 11.67 24.80 11.05
C ALA A 520 12.96 24.11 11.53
N ALA A 521 13.22 22.88 11.07
CA ALA A 521 14.47 22.18 11.33
C ALA A 521 15.68 22.94 10.76
N ALA A 522 15.59 23.49 9.54
CA ALA A 522 16.66 24.26 8.93
C ALA A 522 17.02 25.54 9.71
N VAL A 523 16.03 26.28 10.20
CA VAL A 523 16.25 27.48 11.05
C VAL A 523 16.96 27.09 12.35
N LEU A 524 16.48 26.07 13.06
CA LEU A 524 17.06 25.64 14.33
C LEU A 524 18.48 25.05 14.16
N LEU A 525 18.73 24.32 13.07
CA LEU A 525 20.07 23.85 12.67
C LEU A 525 21.00 25.03 12.34
N HIS A 526 20.50 26.04 11.62
CA HIS A 526 21.29 27.21 11.23
C HIS A 526 21.70 28.07 12.44
N ARG A 527 20.81 28.21 13.43
CA ARG A 527 21.08 28.88 14.72
C ARG A 527 21.84 28.00 15.72
N GLY A 528 22.13 26.73 15.41
CA GLY A 528 22.88 25.81 16.27
C GLY A 528 22.12 25.32 17.53
N LEU A 529 20.79 25.43 17.54
CA LEU A 529 19.93 25.05 18.68
C LEU A 529 19.64 23.53 18.73
N ILE A 530 19.76 22.88 17.57
CA ILE A 530 19.73 21.43 17.38
C ILE A 530 20.84 21.03 16.40
N SER A 531 21.17 19.74 16.36
CA SER A 531 22.12 19.12 15.43
C SER A 531 21.46 18.00 14.63
N VAL A 532 22.06 17.66 13.48
CA VAL A 532 21.55 16.61 12.57
C VAL A 532 21.47 15.22 13.27
N LYS A 533 22.23 15.00 14.35
CA LYS A 533 22.19 13.74 15.12
C LYS A 533 21.00 13.66 16.08
N GLU A 534 20.34 14.78 16.38
CA GLU A 534 19.21 14.86 17.31
C GLU A 534 17.86 14.78 16.60
N ILE A 535 17.85 14.66 15.26
CA ILE A 535 16.63 14.58 14.44
C ILE A 535 16.57 13.25 13.68
N SER A 536 15.36 12.75 13.43
CA SER A 536 15.12 11.66 12.47
C SER A 536 13.92 11.94 11.61
N ILE A 537 13.82 11.27 10.46
CA ILE A 537 12.63 11.36 9.59
C ILE A 537 11.36 10.99 10.35
N HIS A 538 10.41 11.91 10.35
CA HIS A 538 9.08 11.73 10.93
C HIS A 538 8.26 10.71 10.13
N ARG A 539 7.38 9.97 10.80
CA ARG A 539 6.52 8.94 10.19
C ARG A 539 5.06 9.22 10.52
N HIS A 540 4.33 9.73 9.54
CA HIS A 540 2.92 10.11 9.60
C HIS A 540 1.98 8.92 9.83
N GLN A 541 2.30 7.76 9.26
CA GLN A 541 1.47 6.57 9.31
C GLN A 541 2.34 5.31 9.38
N GLU A 542 2.08 4.45 10.37
CA GLU A 542 2.67 3.12 10.43
C GLU A 542 1.72 2.05 9.86
N TYR A 543 2.31 1.02 9.26
CA TYR A 543 1.61 -0.10 8.65
C TYR A 543 2.11 -1.42 9.25
N HIS A 544 1.28 -2.02 10.10
CA HIS A 544 1.56 -3.29 10.79
C HIS A 544 1.26 -4.49 9.86
N ILE A 545 2.12 -4.67 8.87
CA ILE A 545 1.98 -5.64 7.78
C ILE A 545 2.47 -7.06 8.15
N GLU A 546 3.32 -7.16 9.18
CA GLU A 546 4.01 -8.39 9.62
C GLU A 546 3.07 -9.56 10.01
N ASP A 547 3.54 -10.80 9.80
CA ASP A 547 2.73 -12.03 9.94
C ASP A 547 2.17 -12.24 11.37
N ARG A 548 0.89 -12.68 11.48
CA ARG A 548 0.16 -13.17 12.68
C ARG A 548 0.90 -14.20 13.58
N PRO A 549 0.65 -15.53 13.52
CA PRO A 549 -0.30 -16.30 12.67
C PRO A 549 -1.80 -16.03 12.93
N VAL A 550 -2.69 -16.64 12.11
CA VAL A 550 -4.17 -16.50 12.26
C VAL A 550 -4.80 -17.63 13.06
N ASP A 551 -4.13 -18.78 13.16
CA ASP A 551 -4.76 -20.05 13.49
C ASP A 551 -3.88 -20.82 14.49
N PRO A 552 -4.40 -21.21 15.69
CA PRO A 552 -3.65 -21.93 16.71
C PRO A 552 -3.13 -23.30 16.27
N ILE A 553 -3.80 -23.94 15.31
CA ILE A 553 -3.45 -25.25 14.77
C ILE A 553 -2.38 -25.11 13.68
N THR A 554 -2.20 -23.96 13.04
CA THR A 554 -1.25 -23.76 11.93
C THR A 554 0.03 -23.07 12.41
N GLY A 555 -0.10 -22.04 13.25
CA GLY A 555 1.02 -21.53 14.05
C GLY A 555 1.51 -22.58 15.06
N GLY A 556 0.57 -23.39 15.58
CA GLY A 556 0.85 -24.62 16.29
C GLY A 556 1.54 -25.65 15.40
N ALA A 557 0.85 -26.33 14.48
CA ALA A 557 1.36 -27.49 13.73
C ALA A 557 2.70 -27.27 13.02
N ILE A 558 3.02 -26.07 12.52
CA ILE A 558 4.34 -25.82 11.92
C ILE A 558 5.47 -25.88 12.97
N ALA A 559 5.19 -25.54 14.24
CA ALA A 559 6.08 -25.73 15.39
C ALA A 559 5.85 -27.05 16.15
N PHE A 560 4.65 -27.65 16.04
CA PHE A 560 4.14 -28.73 16.91
C PHE A 560 4.28 -30.11 16.25
N LEU A 561 4.20 -30.21 14.91
CA LEU A 561 4.52 -31.44 14.17
C LEU A 561 6.04 -31.73 14.14
N GLY A 562 6.88 -30.82 14.61
CA GLY A 562 8.32 -31.01 14.70
C GLY A 562 8.85 -31.42 16.08
N SER A 563 8.13 -31.19 17.19
CA SER A 563 8.80 -31.14 18.51
C SER A 563 7.91 -31.34 19.77
N PHE A 564 6.88 -32.21 19.76
CA PHE A 564 6.11 -32.47 21.00
C PHE A 564 5.85 -33.94 21.40
N GLY A 565 6.45 -34.91 20.73
CA GLY A 565 6.56 -36.29 21.25
C GLY A 565 7.65 -36.39 22.32
N ASP A 566 8.91 -36.17 21.91
CA ASP A 566 10.08 -36.48 22.74
C ASP A 566 10.60 -35.27 23.54
N VAL A 567 10.38 -34.04 23.05
CA VAL A 567 10.96 -32.82 23.64
C VAL A 567 10.34 -32.45 24.99
N ALA A 568 9.06 -32.79 25.25
CA ALA A 568 8.45 -32.55 26.56
C ALA A 568 9.09 -33.38 27.68
N TYR A 569 9.66 -34.55 27.35
CA TYR A 569 10.38 -35.41 28.28
C TYR A 569 11.88 -35.02 28.40
N GLU A 570 12.50 -34.62 27.28
CA GLU A 570 13.89 -34.15 27.25
C GLU A 570 14.09 -32.77 27.90
N THR A 571 13.14 -31.84 27.79
CA THR A 571 13.30 -30.45 28.29
C THR A 571 13.40 -30.39 29.83
N PHE A 572 12.81 -31.35 30.54
CA PHE A 572 12.98 -31.46 32.00
C PHE A 572 14.39 -31.94 32.42
N ASN A 573 15.12 -32.58 31.51
CA ASN A 573 16.48 -33.11 31.73
C ASN A 573 17.59 -32.29 31.04
N LEU A 574 17.25 -31.36 30.15
CA LEU A 574 18.21 -30.50 29.44
C LEU A 574 19.18 -29.75 30.38
N PRO A 575 18.75 -29.20 31.54
CA PRO A 575 19.68 -28.60 32.49
C PRO A 575 20.72 -29.60 33.04
N VAL A 576 20.32 -30.86 33.22
CA VAL A 576 21.13 -31.92 33.84
C VAL A 576 22.11 -32.56 32.84
N GLN A 577 21.73 -32.69 31.57
CA GLN A 577 22.61 -33.20 30.52
C GLN A 577 23.70 -32.19 30.14
N ILE A 578 23.37 -30.90 30.03
CA ILE A 578 24.36 -29.83 29.81
C ILE A 578 25.36 -29.79 30.99
N PHE A 579 24.88 -29.91 32.24
CA PHE A 579 25.73 -29.98 33.43
C PHE A 579 26.74 -31.15 33.36
N ARG A 580 26.37 -32.31 32.82
CA ARG A 580 27.28 -33.46 32.62
C ARG A 580 28.18 -33.33 31.39
N GLY A 581 27.70 -32.71 30.31
CA GLY A 581 28.49 -32.47 29.11
C GLY A 581 29.66 -31.51 29.38
N VAL A 582 29.39 -30.42 30.11
CA VAL A 582 30.42 -29.44 30.53
C VAL A 582 31.45 -30.08 31.45
N PHE A 583 31.03 -30.93 32.41
CA PHE A 583 31.95 -31.64 33.31
C PHE A 583 32.86 -32.67 32.64
N ASN A 584 32.47 -33.22 31.48
CA ASN A 584 33.30 -34.18 30.73
C ASN A 584 34.10 -33.55 29.58
N GLY A 585 33.74 -32.35 29.12
CA GLY A 585 34.49 -31.60 28.10
C GLY A 585 35.87 -31.15 28.60
N THR A 586 35.95 -30.71 29.86
CA THR A 586 37.20 -30.28 30.52
C THR A 586 38.25 -31.40 30.60
N ALA A 587 37.82 -32.66 30.77
CA ALA A 587 38.71 -33.82 30.81
C ALA A 587 39.41 -34.15 29.46
N LYS A 588 38.88 -33.66 28.33
CA LYS A 588 39.53 -33.81 27.01
C LYS A 588 40.42 -32.63 26.62
N VAL A 589 40.20 -31.44 27.20
CA VAL A 589 41.01 -30.25 26.93
C VAL A 589 42.29 -30.25 27.78
N ILE A 590 42.22 -30.67 29.05
CA ILE A 590 43.41 -30.85 29.91
C ILE A 590 44.41 -31.85 29.31
N LYS A 591 43.94 -32.83 28.52
CA LYS A 591 44.79 -33.85 27.88
C LYS A 591 45.45 -33.43 26.56
N LYS A 592 45.28 -32.16 26.14
CA LYS A 592 45.80 -31.65 24.85
C LYS A 592 46.74 -30.44 25.00
N MET A 593 47.16 -30.13 26.23
CA MET A 593 47.98 -28.96 26.56
C MET A 593 49.25 -29.31 27.34
N ASP A 594 49.67 -30.58 27.29
CA ASP A 594 50.96 -31.06 27.80
C ASP A 594 51.52 -32.20 26.91
N ASN A 595 51.99 -31.82 25.72
CA ASN A 595 53.12 -32.39 24.96
C ASN A 595 53.07 -31.92 23.50
N SER A 596 53.48 -30.67 23.28
CA SER A 596 53.99 -30.22 21.98
C SER A 596 55.38 -29.60 22.17
N ASP A 597 56.29 -30.36 22.78
CA ASP A 597 57.72 -30.14 22.56
C ASP A 597 58.51 -31.47 22.63
N ARG A 598 59.64 -31.50 21.91
CA ARG A 598 60.67 -32.55 21.83
C ARG A 598 60.34 -33.85 21.09
N SER A 599 60.67 -33.78 19.80
CA SER A 599 61.28 -34.87 19.04
C SER A 599 62.39 -35.64 19.78
N HIS A 600 62.31 -36.99 19.84
CA HIS A 600 63.24 -37.91 19.15
C HIS A 600 63.02 -39.41 19.53
N ARG A 601 63.10 -40.27 18.50
CA ARG A 601 63.55 -41.69 18.48
C ARG A 601 62.96 -42.73 19.48
N ILE A 602 62.23 -43.68 18.89
CA ILE A 602 62.52 -45.14 18.81
C ILE A 602 62.97 -45.89 20.10
N GLU A 603 62.25 -47.00 20.35
CA GLU A 603 62.58 -48.22 21.14
C GLU A 603 62.40 -48.29 22.68
N VAL A 604 61.36 -49.05 23.07
CA VAL A 604 61.39 -50.31 23.87
C VAL A 604 61.91 -50.33 25.34
N GLU A 605 61.03 -50.86 26.21
CA GLU A 605 61.23 -51.52 27.53
C GLU A 605 61.52 -50.77 28.87
N HIS A 606 60.48 -50.82 29.73
CA HIS A 606 60.47 -51.45 31.07
C HIS A 606 61.21 -50.85 32.33
N ARG A 607 60.38 -50.57 33.37
CA ARG A 607 60.57 -50.71 34.87
C ARG A 607 61.00 -49.52 35.78
N ARG A 608 60.14 -49.32 36.82
CA ARG A 608 60.37 -48.97 38.26
C ARG A 608 60.98 -47.61 38.70
N GLY A 609 60.40 -47.02 39.76
CA GLY A 609 61.17 -46.36 40.84
C GLY A 609 60.72 -45.00 41.41
N ASP A 610 59.98 -45.02 42.52
CA ASP A 610 59.97 -44.14 43.73
C ASP A 610 60.40 -42.63 43.73
N ALA A 611 59.42 -41.78 44.08
CA ALA A 611 59.32 -40.89 45.28
C ALA A 611 60.28 -39.69 45.60
N ILE A 612 59.75 -38.79 46.48
CA ILE A 612 60.41 -37.71 47.27
C ILE A 612 60.69 -36.39 46.50
N SER A 613 60.74 -35.19 47.10
CA SER A 613 59.81 -34.38 47.94
C SER A 613 60.46 -32.99 48.17
N GLN A 614 59.69 -31.90 48.40
CA GLN A 614 59.88 -30.90 49.47
C GLN A 614 59.01 -29.62 49.32
N ASN A 615 58.91 -28.88 50.42
CA ASN A 615 57.98 -27.81 50.82
C ASN A 615 58.84 -26.68 51.50
N PRO A 616 58.37 -25.61 52.19
CA PRO A 616 57.03 -24.99 52.33
C PRO A 616 57.06 -23.40 52.41
N THR A 617 56.00 -22.81 53.02
CA THR A 617 55.94 -21.54 53.82
C THR A 617 55.91 -20.15 53.14
N VAL A 618 55.12 -19.14 53.56
CA VAL A 618 53.89 -19.07 54.44
C VAL A 618 53.10 -17.74 54.20
N ALA A 619 51.86 -17.66 54.70
CA ALA A 619 50.86 -16.58 54.46
C ALA A 619 51.05 -15.25 55.23
N PRO A 620 50.16 -14.25 55.02
CA PRO A 620 49.14 -14.00 56.06
C PRO A 620 47.68 -13.80 55.54
N PHE A 621 46.75 -13.59 56.47
CA PHE A 621 45.29 -13.77 56.34
C PHE A 621 44.54 -12.44 56.58
N GLN A 622 43.51 -12.12 55.76
CA GLN A 622 42.48 -11.10 56.07
C GLN A 622 41.13 -11.45 55.39
N THR A 623 40.03 -10.84 55.85
CA THR A 623 38.69 -11.46 55.86
C THR A 623 37.56 -10.63 55.20
N HIS A 624 36.46 -11.33 54.90
CA HIS A 624 35.08 -10.85 54.63
C HIS A 624 34.73 -10.17 53.29
N GLY A 625 33.57 -10.56 52.74
CA GLY A 625 32.72 -9.65 51.94
C GLY A 625 32.12 -10.24 50.65
N LYS A 626 30.96 -10.92 50.74
CA LYS A 626 30.18 -11.44 49.60
C LYS A 626 29.88 -10.39 48.50
N GLY A 627 29.90 -10.83 47.24
CA GLY A 627 29.19 -10.19 46.13
C GLY A 627 29.25 -11.07 44.87
N ARG A 628 28.20 -11.85 44.61
CA ARG A 628 28.14 -12.79 43.47
C ARG A 628 27.23 -12.18 42.40
N HIS A 629 27.79 -11.79 41.26
CA HIS A 629 27.04 -11.30 40.12
C HIS A 629 27.67 -11.78 38.80
N ASP A 630 26.78 -12.02 37.84
CA ASP A 630 26.99 -12.02 36.38
C ASP A 630 27.98 -13.05 35.78
N GLU A 631 27.54 -14.31 35.69
CA GLU A 631 28.11 -15.33 34.77
C GLU A 631 27.24 -15.56 33.51
N PHE A 632 26.15 -14.81 33.33
CA PHE A 632 25.19 -14.99 32.21
C PHE A 632 25.22 -13.85 31.18
N GLY A 633 25.82 -12.70 31.49
CA GLY A 633 25.95 -11.56 30.56
C GLY A 633 27.04 -11.78 29.52
N ASP A 634 28.26 -12.04 30.00
CA ASP A 634 29.50 -12.14 29.20
C ASP A 634 29.38 -13.10 28.00
N SER A 635 28.71 -14.24 28.20
CA SER A 635 28.46 -15.25 27.15
C SER A 635 27.70 -14.71 25.93
N TRP A 636 26.76 -13.79 26.13
CA TRP A 636 25.99 -13.19 25.04
C TRP A 636 26.73 -12.05 24.35
N GLU A 637 27.52 -11.28 25.10
CA GLU A 637 28.39 -10.24 24.52
C GLU A 637 29.50 -10.88 23.67
N ASP A 638 30.11 -11.98 24.11
CA ASP A 638 31.09 -12.73 23.31
C ASP A 638 30.50 -13.29 22.01
N ILE A 639 29.27 -13.85 22.04
CA ILE A 639 28.58 -14.34 20.84
C ILE A 639 28.24 -13.18 19.88
N LEU A 640 27.81 -12.03 20.40
CA LEU A 640 27.53 -10.83 19.60
C LEU A 640 28.82 -10.25 18.99
N ASN A 641 29.90 -10.20 19.76
CA ASN A 641 31.20 -9.68 19.32
C ASN A 641 31.83 -10.58 18.26
N GLN A 642 31.82 -11.91 18.41
CA GLN A 642 32.25 -12.84 17.36
C GLN A 642 31.40 -12.69 16.09
N SER A 643 30.08 -12.51 16.24
CA SER A 643 29.18 -12.29 15.09
C SER A 643 29.49 -10.97 14.36
N LEU A 644 29.78 -9.90 15.10
CA LEU A 644 30.16 -8.58 14.57
C LEU A 644 31.55 -8.61 13.89
N GLU A 645 32.53 -9.29 14.48
CA GLU A 645 33.90 -9.36 13.95
C GLU A 645 33.96 -10.11 12.61
N VAL A 646 33.20 -11.21 12.47
CA VAL A 646 33.03 -11.95 11.21
C VAL A 646 32.31 -11.09 10.14
N VAL A 647 31.38 -10.24 10.56
CA VAL A 647 30.68 -9.28 9.67
C VAL A 647 31.61 -8.16 9.19
N ILE A 648 32.49 -7.65 10.04
CA ILE A 648 33.42 -6.56 9.71
C ILE A 648 34.56 -7.04 8.80
N THR A 649 35.08 -8.25 9.02
CA THR A 649 36.23 -8.79 8.25
C THR A 649 35.88 -9.30 6.85
N THR A 650 34.61 -9.60 6.55
CA THR A 650 34.20 -10.25 5.28
C THR A 650 33.56 -9.30 4.25
N GLY A 651 33.91 -8.01 4.31
CA GLY A 651 33.36 -6.98 3.42
C GLY A 651 33.87 -7.03 1.97
N LYS A 652 33.33 -7.95 1.14
CA LYS A 652 33.13 -7.81 -0.34
C LYS A 652 32.59 -9.05 -1.09
N GLY A 653 32.50 -10.24 -0.48
CA GLY A 653 32.35 -11.49 -1.26
C GLY A 653 31.04 -12.29 -1.21
N MET A 654 30.27 -12.27 -0.11
CA MET A 654 29.57 -13.51 0.33
C MET A 654 28.06 -13.41 0.66
N GLY A 655 27.31 -12.48 0.05
CA GLY A 655 25.94 -12.12 0.46
C GLY A 655 24.86 -13.23 0.48
N ARG A 656 25.11 -14.43 -0.08
CA ARG A 656 24.18 -15.58 0.00
C ARG A 656 24.39 -16.48 1.23
N LEU A 657 25.63 -16.62 1.72
CA LEU A 657 25.89 -17.50 2.88
C LEU A 657 25.38 -16.86 4.18
N THR A 658 25.65 -15.57 4.37
CA THR A 658 25.27 -14.84 5.59
C THR A 658 23.76 -14.80 5.81
N LYS A 659 22.96 -14.63 4.73
CA LYS A 659 21.49 -14.69 4.80
C LYS A 659 20.98 -16.06 5.26
N ALA A 660 21.63 -17.16 4.89
CA ALA A 660 21.21 -18.52 5.28
C ALA A 660 21.46 -18.82 6.77
N TYR A 661 22.62 -18.45 7.33
CA TYR A 661 22.96 -18.73 8.73
C TYR A 661 22.11 -17.94 9.74
N LEU A 662 21.77 -16.68 9.45
CA LEU A 662 20.99 -15.84 10.37
C LEU A 662 19.46 -16.00 10.22
N SER A 663 18.97 -16.42 9.04
CA SER A 663 17.53 -16.55 8.81
C SER A 663 16.90 -17.72 9.56
N SER A 664 17.57 -18.87 9.68
CA SER A 664 16.98 -20.04 10.36
C SER A 664 16.67 -19.78 11.85
N PRO A 665 17.62 -19.29 12.68
CA PRO A 665 17.33 -18.95 14.08
C PRO A 665 16.33 -17.79 14.23
N LEU A 666 16.37 -16.81 13.32
CA LEU A 666 15.42 -15.69 13.28
C LEU A 666 14.01 -16.19 13.00
N HIS A 667 13.78 -16.95 11.92
CA HIS A 667 12.45 -17.45 11.57
C HIS A 667 11.88 -18.41 12.62
N PHE A 668 12.73 -19.22 13.26
CA PHE A 668 12.33 -20.05 14.40
C PHE A 668 11.89 -19.21 15.61
N SER A 669 12.75 -18.33 16.11
CA SER A 669 12.45 -17.50 17.29
C SER A 669 11.26 -16.57 17.04
N LEU A 670 11.20 -15.95 15.86
CA LEU A 670 10.11 -15.06 15.45
C LEU A 670 8.79 -15.83 15.25
N GLY A 671 8.85 -17.05 14.73
CA GLY A 671 7.70 -17.95 14.62
C GLY A 671 7.14 -18.35 15.99
N LEU A 672 8.01 -18.67 16.95
CA LEU A 672 7.60 -18.95 18.33
C LEU A 672 7.03 -17.71 19.02
N ALA A 673 7.75 -16.59 19.02
CA ALA A 673 7.31 -15.34 19.64
C ALA A 673 5.90 -14.93 19.13
N ARG A 674 5.74 -14.88 17.80
CA ARG A 674 4.47 -14.54 17.15
C ARG A 674 3.39 -15.59 17.36
N GLY A 675 3.75 -16.87 17.47
CA GLY A 675 2.84 -17.95 17.86
C GLY A 675 2.27 -17.74 19.25
N PHE A 676 3.12 -17.55 20.25
CA PHE A 676 2.72 -17.24 21.63
C PHE A 676 1.93 -15.94 21.74
N GLN A 677 2.25 -14.90 20.96
CA GLN A 677 1.47 -13.65 20.88
C GLN A 677 0.07 -13.83 20.25
N SER A 678 -0.07 -14.76 19.30
CA SER A 678 -1.32 -14.92 18.53
C SER A 678 -2.35 -15.83 19.20
N ILE A 679 -1.92 -16.77 20.05
CA ILE A 679 -2.84 -17.67 20.75
C ILE A 679 -3.83 -16.89 21.66
N PRO A 680 -3.42 -15.86 22.44
CA PRO A 680 -4.35 -15.02 23.20
C PRO A 680 -5.42 -14.32 22.34
N LEU A 681 -5.05 -13.84 21.15
CA LEU A 681 -6.00 -13.23 20.22
C LEU A 681 -7.05 -14.25 19.74
N ALA A 682 -6.65 -15.50 19.51
CA ALA A 682 -7.53 -16.55 19.00
C ALA A 682 -8.66 -16.97 19.98
N TYR A 683 -8.50 -16.76 21.29
CA TYR A 683 -9.58 -16.93 22.28
C TYR A 683 -10.19 -15.59 22.77
N GLY A 684 -9.92 -14.50 22.05
CA GLY A 684 -10.54 -13.20 22.30
C GLY A 684 -9.98 -12.44 23.51
N ASP A 685 -8.68 -12.53 23.78
CA ASP A 685 -8.01 -11.59 24.68
C ASP A 685 -7.80 -10.23 23.97
N THR A 686 -8.41 -9.17 24.51
CA THR A 686 -8.29 -7.79 24.03
C THR A 686 -7.12 -7.02 24.65
N MET A 687 -6.38 -7.63 25.59
CA MET A 687 -5.22 -7.07 26.29
C MET A 687 -3.88 -7.46 25.65
N VAL A 688 -3.84 -7.65 24.33
CA VAL A 688 -2.59 -7.87 23.58
C VAL A 688 -2.15 -6.53 22.99
N ARG A 689 -0.98 -6.04 23.42
CA ARG A 689 -0.45 -4.74 22.98
C ARG A 689 -0.06 -4.75 21.51
N GLU A 690 -0.23 -3.60 20.85
CA GLU A 690 0.38 -3.38 19.53
C GLU A 690 1.90 -3.30 19.68
N GLN A 691 2.62 -3.85 18.69
CA GLN A 691 4.06 -4.02 18.72
C GLN A 691 4.73 -2.86 17.97
N GLU A 692 5.72 -2.24 18.60
CA GLU A 692 6.62 -1.28 17.94
C GLU A 692 7.40 -1.97 16.82
N LYS A 693 7.54 -1.31 15.66
CA LYS A 693 8.21 -1.89 14.49
C LYS A 693 9.72 -1.89 14.65
N VAL A 694 10.37 -3.01 14.36
CA VAL A 694 11.84 -3.12 14.37
C VAL A 694 12.43 -2.46 13.13
N ARG A 695 13.17 -1.36 13.32
CA ARG A 695 13.79 -0.52 12.27
C ARG A 695 15.31 -0.73 12.11
N GLY A 696 15.92 -1.53 12.97
CA GLY A 696 17.37 -1.81 13.06
C GLY A 696 17.78 -2.34 14.44
N VAL A 697 19.07 -2.60 14.66
CA VAL A 697 19.60 -3.30 15.85
C VAL A 697 19.09 -2.73 17.18
N ALA A 698 19.33 -1.44 17.44
CA ALA A 698 18.94 -0.80 18.71
C ALA A 698 17.43 -0.85 18.96
N SER A 699 16.61 -0.65 17.92
CA SER A 699 15.15 -0.81 18.04
C SER A 699 14.74 -2.28 18.25
N GLY A 700 15.43 -3.24 17.67
CA GLY A 700 15.16 -4.67 17.86
C GLY A 700 15.37 -5.11 19.31
N VAL A 701 16.48 -4.67 19.92
CA VAL A 701 16.76 -4.88 21.34
C VAL A 701 15.73 -4.15 22.22
N ARG A 702 15.39 -2.88 21.91
CA ARG A 702 14.39 -2.11 22.68
C ARG A 702 12.99 -2.75 22.63
N VAL A 703 12.55 -3.21 21.46
CA VAL A 703 11.27 -3.91 21.27
C VAL A 703 11.29 -5.26 22.00
N GLY A 704 12.37 -6.04 21.86
CA GLY A 704 12.56 -7.30 22.56
C GLY A 704 12.52 -7.18 24.08
N ALA A 705 13.18 -6.16 24.65
CA ALA A 705 13.16 -5.88 26.08
C ALA A 705 11.78 -5.38 26.57
N LYS A 706 11.09 -4.54 25.79
CA LYS A 706 9.71 -4.12 26.08
C LYS A 706 8.75 -5.31 26.08
N GLU A 707 8.85 -6.21 25.11
CA GLU A 707 8.04 -7.43 25.09
C GLU A 707 8.33 -8.31 26.29
N LEU A 708 9.60 -8.58 26.62
CA LEU A 708 9.93 -9.36 27.81
C LEU A 708 9.30 -8.75 29.10
N ALA A 709 9.38 -7.43 29.26
CA ALA A 709 8.78 -6.75 30.41
C ALA A 709 7.23 -6.80 30.40
N TYR A 710 6.59 -6.45 29.27
CA TYR A 710 5.13 -6.41 29.17
C TYR A 710 4.49 -7.80 29.14
N GLY A 711 5.11 -8.80 28.51
CA GLY A 711 4.65 -10.18 28.49
C GLY A 711 4.57 -10.79 29.90
N PHE A 712 5.55 -10.51 30.76
CA PHE A 712 5.50 -10.89 32.18
C PHE A 712 4.48 -10.05 32.95
N TYR A 713 4.46 -8.72 32.77
CA TYR A 713 3.51 -7.84 33.48
C TYR A 713 2.05 -8.15 33.14
N ASP A 714 1.68 -8.22 31.85
CA ASP A 714 0.32 -8.51 31.38
C ASP A 714 -0.08 -9.96 31.61
N GLY A 715 0.89 -10.89 31.70
CA GLY A 715 0.66 -12.28 32.12
C GLY A 715 0.26 -12.40 33.59
N ILE A 716 1.00 -11.73 34.48
CA ILE A 716 0.75 -11.76 35.93
C ILE A 716 -0.52 -10.95 36.28
N THR A 717 -0.62 -9.72 35.80
CA THR A 717 -1.79 -8.87 36.06
C THR A 717 -3.05 -9.39 35.36
N GLY A 718 -2.90 -10.16 34.29
CA GLY A 718 -3.99 -10.85 33.58
C GLY A 718 -4.84 -11.75 34.48
N LEU A 719 -4.22 -12.37 35.50
CA LEU A 719 -4.93 -13.21 36.49
C LEU A 719 -6.02 -12.48 37.28
N VAL A 720 -5.87 -11.17 37.50
CA VAL A 720 -6.80 -10.35 38.29
C VAL A 720 -7.65 -9.45 37.39
N THR A 721 -7.05 -8.88 36.33
CA THR A 721 -7.73 -7.95 35.43
C THR A 721 -8.73 -8.62 34.48
N GLN A 722 -8.45 -9.84 33.99
CA GLN A 722 -9.34 -10.54 33.07
C GLN A 722 -10.66 -10.99 33.73
N PRO A 723 -10.67 -11.58 34.96
CA PRO A 723 -11.93 -11.87 35.67
C PRO A 723 -12.78 -10.62 35.91
N ILE A 724 -12.16 -9.49 36.27
CA ILE A 724 -12.86 -8.22 36.55
C ILE A 724 -13.50 -7.66 35.27
N ARG A 725 -12.76 -7.60 34.15
CA ARG A 725 -13.33 -7.17 32.86
C ARG A 725 -14.40 -8.13 32.36
N GLY A 726 -14.16 -9.44 32.44
CA GLY A 726 -15.17 -10.44 32.11
C GLY A 726 -16.46 -10.23 32.91
N ALA A 727 -16.35 -9.94 34.22
CA ALA A 727 -17.49 -9.61 35.06
C ALA A 727 -18.25 -8.35 34.61
N GLN A 728 -17.53 -7.33 34.14
CA GLN A 728 -18.12 -6.09 33.60
C GLN A 728 -18.81 -6.31 32.25
N GLU A 729 -18.25 -7.17 31.39
CA GLU A 729 -18.79 -7.45 30.04
C GLU A 729 -20.01 -8.38 30.06
N ASN A 730 -19.95 -9.49 30.82
CA ASN A 730 -20.95 -10.57 30.76
C ASN A 730 -21.29 -11.15 32.15
N GLY A 731 -21.15 -10.38 33.23
CA GLY A 731 -21.51 -10.81 34.58
C GLY A 731 -20.74 -12.05 35.04
N THR A 732 -21.38 -12.93 35.81
CA THR A 732 -20.75 -14.13 36.37
C THR A 732 -20.19 -15.09 35.31
N ILE A 733 -20.86 -15.22 34.16
CA ILE A 733 -20.40 -16.05 33.02
C ILE A 733 -19.12 -15.45 32.43
N GLY A 734 -19.10 -14.13 32.22
CA GLY A 734 -17.92 -13.42 31.77
C GLY A 734 -16.76 -13.48 32.76
N ALA A 735 -17.02 -13.43 34.07
CA ALA A 735 -15.99 -13.57 35.10
C ALA A 735 -15.28 -14.93 35.02
N ILE A 736 -16.03 -16.02 34.82
CA ILE A 736 -15.48 -17.38 34.64
C ILE A 736 -14.65 -17.46 33.33
N ALA A 737 -15.15 -16.90 32.23
CA ALA A 737 -14.39 -16.80 30.99
C ALA A 737 -13.10 -15.97 31.18
N GLY A 738 -13.16 -14.89 31.97
CA GLY A 738 -12.03 -14.06 32.35
C GLY A 738 -10.97 -14.79 33.16
N ILE A 739 -11.35 -15.70 34.07
CA ILE A 739 -10.39 -16.59 34.75
C ILE A 739 -9.65 -17.46 33.73
N GLY A 740 -10.38 -18.06 32.77
CA GLY A 740 -9.77 -18.83 31.67
C GLY A 740 -8.77 -18.01 30.84
N LYS A 741 -9.15 -16.78 30.45
CA LYS A 741 -8.27 -15.84 29.72
C LYS A 741 -7.04 -15.45 30.55
N GLY A 742 -7.20 -15.21 31.85
CA GLY A 742 -6.12 -14.85 32.77
C GLY A 742 -5.10 -15.98 32.97
N VAL A 743 -5.56 -17.21 33.20
CA VAL A 743 -4.67 -18.38 33.35
C VAL A 743 -3.96 -18.71 32.02
N GLY A 744 -4.65 -18.60 30.88
CA GLY A 744 -4.02 -18.72 29.56
C GLY A 744 -2.95 -17.63 29.34
N GLY A 745 -3.27 -16.39 29.70
CA GLY A 745 -2.36 -15.24 29.61
C GLY A 745 -1.08 -15.41 30.45
N LEU A 746 -1.18 -16.00 31.65
CA LEU A 746 -0.03 -16.27 32.53
C LEU A 746 1.03 -17.17 31.89
N VAL A 747 0.62 -18.12 31.02
CA VAL A 747 1.56 -19.01 30.33
C VAL A 747 2.00 -18.41 29.00
N LEU A 748 1.07 -17.85 28.23
CA LEU A 748 1.30 -17.45 26.85
C LEU A 748 2.05 -16.12 26.72
N LYS A 749 1.76 -15.12 27.56
CA LYS A 749 2.38 -13.79 27.47
C LYS A 749 3.85 -13.76 27.92
N PRO A 750 4.27 -14.47 28.99
CA PRO A 750 5.69 -14.61 29.29
C PRO A 750 6.45 -15.41 28.22
N GLY A 751 5.82 -16.42 27.60
CA GLY A 751 6.39 -17.14 26.45
C GLY A 751 6.63 -16.24 25.25
N ALA A 752 5.66 -15.38 24.92
CA ALA A 752 5.80 -14.35 23.89
C ALA A 752 6.99 -13.42 24.15
N GLY A 753 7.15 -12.91 25.37
CA GLY A 753 8.28 -12.07 25.75
C GLY A 753 9.64 -12.79 25.71
N LEU A 754 9.69 -14.04 26.18
CA LEU A 754 10.91 -14.84 26.26
C LEU A 754 11.47 -15.24 24.89
N PHE A 755 10.60 -15.57 23.92
CA PHE A 755 11.02 -15.76 22.52
C PHE A 755 11.12 -14.43 21.75
N GLY A 756 10.39 -13.39 22.18
CA GLY A 756 10.39 -12.06 21.60
C GLY A 756 11.77 -11.39 21.68
N LEU A 757 12.45 -11.44 22.82
CA LEU A 757 13.76 -10.80 22.97
C LEU A 757 14.81 -11.29 21.96
N PRO A 758 15.09 -12.59 21.79
CA PRO A 758 15.99 -13.07 20.74
C PRO A 758 15.41 -12.85 19.33
N ALA A 759 14.10 -13.01 19.12
CA ALA A 759 13.46 -12.79 17.82
C ALA A 759 13.63 -11.36 17.30
N TYR A 760 13.25 -10.36 18.10
CA TYR A 760 13.30 -8.95 17.70
C TYR A 760 14.73 -8.40 17.65
N SER A 761 15.64 -8.91 18.49
CA SER A 761 17.07 -8.59 18.39
C SER A 761 17.67 -9.12 17.08
N LEU A 762 17.41 -10.39 16.73
CA LEU A 762 17.81 -10.98 15.44
C LEU A 762 17.11 -10.30 14.25
N GLN A 763 15.86 -9.86 14.39
CA GLN A 763 15.15 -9.07 13.37
C GLN A 763 15.85 -7.72 13.18
N GLY A 764 16.29 -7.07 14.26
CA GLY A 764 17.05 -5.82 14.22
C GLY A 764 18.41 -5.97 13.53
N ILE A 765 19.13 -7.07 13.79
CA ILE A 765 20.38 -7.45 13.11
C ILE A 765 20.12 -7.73 11.63
N SER A 766 19.08 -8.50 11.30
CA SER A 766 18.68 -8.78 9.91
C SER A 766 18.33 -7.51 9.15
N VAL A 767 17.52 -6.61 9.72
CA VAL A 767 17.21 -5.30 9.12
C VAL A 767 18.47 -4.45 8.96
N GLY A 768 19.36 -4.43 9.95
CA GLY A 768 20.65 -3.74 9.86
C GLY A 768 21.54 -4.26 8.74
N LEU A 769 21.64 -5.58 8.57
CA LEU A 769 22.37 -6.21 7.47
C LEU A 769 21.74 -5.92 6.11
N HIS A 770 20.41 -5.94 5.98
CA HIS A 770 19.74 -5.55 4.73
C HIS A 770 20.01 -4.08 4.38
N LYS A 771 20.09 -3.17 5.35
CA LYS A 771 20.50 -1.77 5.10
C LYS A 771 21.92 -1.63 4.54
N LEU A 772 22.86 -2.53 4.88
CA LEU A 772 24.22 -2.52 4.31
C LEU A 772 24.29 -2.94 2.84
N PHE A 773 23.26 -3.63 2.33
CA PHE A 773 23.16 -4.07 0.93
C PHE A 773 22.16 -3.28 0.08
N ALA A 774 21.26 -2.52 0.72
CA ALA A 774 20.41 -1.55 0.04
C ALA A 774 21.25 -0.37 -0.49
N ALA A 775 20.75 0.33 -1.52
CA ALA A 775 21.27 1.66 -1.82
C ALA A 775 20.93 2.62 -0.66
N ASP A 776 21.75 3.64 -0.46
CA ASP A 776 21.60 4.60 0.65
C ASP A 776 20.44 5.59 0.43
N TYR A 777 19.23 5.04 0.42
CA TYR A 777 17.98 5.78 0.32
C TYR A 777 17.69 6.58 1.60
N ASP A 778 18.15 6.11 2.77
CA ASP A 778 17.94 6.82 4.03
C ASP A 778 18.71 8.15 4.03
N GLY A 779 20.02 8.12 3.72
CA GLY A 779 20.83 9.34 3.59
C GLY A 779 20.34 10.28 2.48
N HIS A 780 19.83 9.73 1.36
CA HIS A 780 19.22 10.53 0.29
C HIS A 780 17.93 11.24 0.73
N ILE A 781 17.05 10.56 1.46
CA ILE A 781 15.80 11.16 1.98
C ILE A 781 16.12 12.25 3.00
N GLU A 782 17.01 11.98 3.95
CA GLU A 782 17.47 12.94 4.96
C GLU A 782 18.08 14.19 4.32
N LEU A 783 19.04 14.00 3.41
CA LEU A 783 19.69 15.12 2.72
C LEU A 783 18.71 15.90 1.83
N SER A 784 17.77 15.24 1.15
CA SER A 784 16.73 15.91 0.37
C SER A 784 15.83 16.80 1.23
N ARG A 785 15.46 16.35 2.44
CA ARG A 785 14.68 17.16 3.40
C ARG A 785 15.49 18.30 4.00
N LEU A 786 16.80 18.11 4.23
CA LEU A 786 17.69 19.19 4.68
C LEU A 786 17.87 20.27 3.59
N VAL A 787 18.02 19.88 2.32
CA VAL A 787 18.07 20.81 1.18
C VAL A 787 16.74 21.53 1.01
N GLN A 788 15.60 20.82 1.08
CA GLN A 788 14.26 21.44 1.06
C GLN A 788 14.14 22.54 2.13
N GLY A 789 14.49 22.22 3.39
CA GLY A 789 14.41 23.19 4.48
C GLY A 789 15.31 24.41 4.29
N ARG A 790 16.52 24.21 3.75
CA ARG A 790 17.46 25.29 3.44
C ARG A 790 16.97 26.19 2.30
N GLU A 791 16.37 25.61 1.25
CA GLU A 791 15.74 26.36 0.16
C GLU A 791 14.54 27.18 0.67
N GLU A 792 13.68 26.59 1.51
CA GLU A 792 12.53 27.27 2.11
C GLU A 792 12.97 28.42 3.04
N MET A 793 14.03 28.22 3.83
CA MET A 793 14.58 29.22 4.75
C MET A 793 15.13 30.45 4.02
N ALA A 794 15.64 30.31 2.79
CA ALA A 794 16.13 31.42 1.99
C ALA A 794 15.05 32.45 1.59
N PHE A 795 13.76 32.10 1.74
CA PHE A 795 12.62 33.00 1.50
C PHE A 795 12.02 33.60 2.80
N TYR A 796 12.55 33.25 3.98
CA TYR A 796 12.08 33.75 5.29
C TYR A 796 12.97 34.90 5.79
N SER A 797 12.34 35.99 6.27
CA SER A 797 13.07 37.11 6.88
C SER A 797 13.71 36.72 8.22
N GLU A 798 14.72 37.47 8.68
CA GLU A 798 15.34 37.23 9.99
C GLU A 798 14.31 37.29 11.14
N GLU A 799 13.32 38.19 11.05
CA GLU A 799 12.24 38.30 12.03
C GLU A 799 11.38 37.03 12.09
N GLN A 800 10.97 36.48 10.94
CA GLN A 800 10.21 35.23 10.87
C GLN A 800 11.03 34.02 11.34
N GLN A 801 12.34 34.03 11.12
CA GLN A 801 13.24 33.00 11.68
C GLN A 801 13.34 33.14 13.21
N GLU A 802 13.32 34.36 13.75
CA GLU A 802 13.32 34.62 15.20
C GLU A 802 12.02 34.18 15.87
N GLU A 803 10.88 34.23 15.19
CA GLU A 803 9.60 33.67 15.68
C GLU A 803 9.68 32.15 15.83
N VAL A 804 10.31 31.44 14.88
CA VAL A 804 10.56 29.98 14.96
C VAL A 804 11.46 29.65 16.16
N VAL A 805 12.49 30.46 16.42
CA VAL A 805 13.38 30.30 17.59
C VAL A 805 12.61 30.50 18.89
N ARG A 806 11.84 31.59 19.03
CA ARG A 806 11.02 31.87 20.23
C ARG A 806 10.00 30.76 20.51
N ALA A 807 9.36 30.22 19.46
CA ALA A 807 8.43 29.10 19.60
C ALA A 807 9.12 27.82 20.08
N TRP A 808 10.33 27.53 19.61
CA TRP A 808 11.15 26.40 20.07
C TRP A 808 11.59 26.55 21.54
N GLU A 809 11.98 27.75 21.96
CA GLU A 809 12.35 28.05 23.34
C GLU A 809 11.17 27.84 24.30
N MET A 810 9.96 28.23 23.90
CA MET A 810 8.74 27.95 24.68
C MET A 810 8.49 26.45 24.87
N ILE A 811 8.63 25.64 23.80
CA ILE A 811 8.46 24.17 23.86
C ILE A 811 9.50 23.54 24.81
N CYS A 812 10.78 23.92 24.67
CA CYS A 812 11.84 23.42 25.54
C CYS A 812 11.64 23.84 27.01
N SER A 813 11.02 25.00 27.25
CA SER A 813 10.73 25.50 28.59
C SER A 813 9.56 24.79 29.26
N SER A 814 8.52 24.39 28.49
CA SER A 814 7.37 23.65 29.03
C SER A 814 7.73 22.22 29.45
N ASP A 815 8.64 21.55 28.73
CA ASP A 815 9.10 20.19 29.07
C ASP A 815 9.91 20.15 30.38
N GLY A 816 10.48 21.28 30.82
CA GLY A 816 11.32 21.35 32.01
C GLY A 816 10.55 21.38 33.35
N VAL A 817 9.22 21.38 33.33
CA VAL A 817 8.38 21.60 34.52
C VAL A 817 7.82 20.29 35.12
N SER A 818 7.92 19.14 34.44
CA SER A 818 7.25 17.90 34.88
C SER A 818 8.01 17.02 35.89
N ASP A 819 9.18 17.44 36.37
CA ASP A 819 10.03 16.67 37.31
C ASP A 819 10.09 17.28 38.73
N GLN A 820 9.21 18.24 39.05
CA GLN A 820 9.05 18.79 40.41
C GLN A 820 7.58 19.06 40.77
N ASP A 821 6.85 18.00 41.17
CA ASP A 821 5.70 18.04 42.10
C ASP A 821 5.46 16.65 42.72
#